data_AF-A0A0P1AUU9-F1
#
_entry.id   AF-A0A0P1AUU9-F1
#
_cell.length_a   1.000
_cell.length_b   1.000
_cell.length_c   1.000
_cell.angle_alpha   90.00
_cell.angle_beta   90.00
_cell.angle_gamma   90.00
#
_symmetry.space_group_name_H-M   'P 1'
#
loop_
_entity.id
_entity.type
_entity.pdbx_description
1 polymer ?
#
loop_
_entity_poly.entity_id
_entity_poly.type
_entity_poly.pdbx_seq_one_letter_code
_entity_poly.pdbx_strand_id
1 'polypeptide(L)'
;MAEAHQAIGVFDEHKRGVELLYSEDGIRVSFVIPPPHEIRRSVVREFFHLQRAVKRGVYPAPPYAVILTVVVISVIVVASPTESWWRSGPVSQVVWHVAWTAFLGLLLLMAVQRLFLRLLLSYRGWLYLAPRQKSRTVMAWAALLKIFGGRNPLTYSFQDALPRLPLPPLKDTIQRYLKSVHPLLAPDEYEEVVQMANEFVRKEGPKLQFYLYLKSWWSSNYVTDWWEKYVYLKGRSSLMINSNYYALPGSNLNFSLTKKPLALAATLVHEFLLFKQDLDREQLAPLLIRGIVPLCMSQYQRIFSCTRIPGRETDSLKLYHHKSKHIAVFCHGHVFKMPLFEKGQYGKLLTKFEIQRQFEWIESTALAMDPPSKSEEHLAALTAVGRIEWAKNREQFFSGGVNKRSLEMIESAIFVVVLQDDVAKDWTSMGKNLIHGNGGNRWFDKSFNLVIYKNSVAGFNAEHAWADAPVMAHVWEQVYTKQCYTMPYDDNGDASVLSERERVSNLPPCRVLTWDFSTGLHSAVLKSLEEAKEAISDFDLKVISHTNYGKGLIKKFRVSPDAFIQMALQLAYYRNSGTITQTYESSMTRLYRDGRTETVRPVTDESKAFVHGMVDPNVSDAEKLRLLQQACDVHQESYRNAMSGKGIDRHLFTLYCVSVGFGIESPFLNNALGRPWRLSTSQQPQQQTDNWRLVEKALNGTQYSIEDARCPGGGFGPVAEDGYGVSYMVAGEYMLGFHISSKKSCPSTSSDKFAEDIEKALADLKALWHPTE
;
A
#
# COMPACT_ATOMS: atom_id res chain seq x y z
N MET A 1 -10.83 10.17 -21.65
CA MET A 1 -12.20 10.24 -22.19
C MET A 1 -12.13 9.92 -23.66
N ALA A 2 -12.66 8.76 -24.05
CA ALA A 2 -13.22 8.44 -25.35
C ALA A 2 -13.69 6.97 -25.26
N GLU A 3 -14.93 6.74 -25.68
CA GLU A 3 -15.48 5.45 -26.12
C GLU A 3 -15.92 4.46 -25.04
N ALA A 4 -17.22 4.55 -24.73
CA ALA A 4 -18.04 3.46 -24.26
C ALA A 4 -18.63 2.74 -25.48
N HIS A 5 -18.46 1.42 -25.61
CA HIS A 5 -19.46 0.47 -26.09
C HIS A 5 -18.91 -0.96 -26.01
N GLN A 6 -19.80 -1.89 -25.60
CA GLN A 6 -19.73 -3.36 -25.65
C GLN A 6 -19.17 -4.12 -24.43
N ALA A 7 -20.12 -4.53 -23.58
CA ALA A 7 -20.00 -5.65 -22.66
C ALA A 7 -20.80 -6.84 -23.21
N ILE A 8 -20.20 -8.04 -23.21
CA ILE A 8 -20.70 -9.43 -23.10
C ILE A 8 -19.42 -10.27 -23.36
N GLY A 9 -18.97 -11.26 -22.58
CA GLY A 9 -19.55 -12.05 -21.50
C GLY A 9 -18.43 -12.80 -20.77
N VAL A 10 -18.65 -13.15 -19.49
CA VAL A 10 -17.71 -13.85 -18.62
C VAL A 10 -18.36 -15.16 -18.16
N PHE A 11 -17.77 -16.28 -18.54
CA PHE A 11 -17.94 -17.59 -17.90
C PHE A 11 -16.54 -18.22 -17.83
N ASP A 12 -15.88 -18.15 -16.67
CA ASP A 12 -15.88 -19.16 -15.59
C ASP A 12 -15.14 -20.44 -15.98
N GLU A 13 -13.86 -20.51 -15.62
CA GLU A 13 -13.17 -21.77 -15.42
C GLU A 13 -12.30 -21.61 -14.18
N HIS A 14 -12.70 -22.21 -13.07
CA HIS A 14 -11.84 -22.84 -12.05
C HIS A 14 -12.74 -23.48 -10.97
N LYS A 15 -13.19 -24.70 -11.22
CA LYS A 15 -13.65 -25.60 -10.14
C LYS A 15 -12.80 -26.85 -10.10
N ARG A 16 -12.28 -27.12 -8.90
CA ARG A 16 -11.76 -28.43 -8.51
C ARG A 16 -12.96 -29.37 -8.39
N GLY A 17 -12.90 -30.48 -9.14
CA GLY A 17 -13.88 -31.57 -9.08
C GLY A 17 -14.61 -31.77 -10.40
N VAL A 18 -14.50 -32.99 -10.93
CA VAL A 18 -14.99 -33.51 -12.22
C VAL A 18 -14.10 -33.14 -13.41
N GLU A 19 -13.35 -34.13 -13.89
CA GLU A 19 -12.70 -34.10 -15.21
C GLU A 19 -13.64 -34.85 -16.17
N LEU A 20 -14.32 -34.11 -17.06
CA LEU A 20 -15.13 -34.67 -18.14
C LEU A 20 -14.22 -34.87 -19.34
N LEU A 21 -13.77 -36.11 -19.55
CA LEU A 21 -13.04 -36.48 -20.77
C LEU A 21 -14.08 -36.91 -21.82
N TYR A 22 -14.11 -36.19 -22.93
CA TYR A 22 -14.93 -36.52 -24.09
C TYR A 22 -14.08 -37.37 -25.04
N SER A 23 -14.42 -38.64 -25.22
CA SER A 23 -13.92 -39.46 -26.33
C SER A 23 -15.10 -40.00 -27.14
N GLU A 24 -14.84 -40.44 -28.38
CA GLU A 24 -15.85 -40.98 -29.31
C GLU A 24 -16.63 -42.19 -28.76
N ASP A 25 -16.21 -42.76 -27.61
CA ASP A 25 -16.83 -43.92 -26.94
C ASP A 25 -17.73 -43.57 -25.74
N GLY A 26 -18.01 -42.28 -25.48
CA GLY A 26 -18.97 -41.83 -24.46
C GLY A 26 -18.36 -41.18 -23.20
N ILE A 27 -19.23 -40.59 -22.37
CA ILE A 27 -18.85 -39.75 -21.22
C ILE A 27 -18.31 -40.61 -20.06
N ARG A 28 -17.02 -40.49 -19.74
CA ARG A 28 -16.45 -40.98 -18.47
C ARG A 28 -16.42 -39.86 -17.42
N VAL A 29 -17.18 -40.02 -16.35
CA VAL A 29 -17.11 -39.17 -15.15
C VAL A 29 -16.20 -39.85 -14.14
N SER A 30 -15.03 -39.27 -13.86
CA SER A 30 -14.15 -39.74 -12.78
C SER A 30 -14.35 -38.92 -11.51
N PHE A 31 -14.65 -39.60 -10.39
CA PHE A 31 -14.72 -38.98 -9.08
C PHE A 31 -13.38 -39.19 -8.35
N VAL A 32 -12.59 -38.13 -8.19
CA VAL A 32 -11.43 -38.17 -7.30
C VAL A 32 -11.89 -37.77 -5.91
N ILE A 33 -12.16 -38.76 -5.05
CA ILE A 33 -12.41 -38.51 -3.62
C ILE A 33 -11.05 -38.18 -2.98
N PRO A 34 -10.89 -36.98 -2.38
CA PRO A 34 -9.65 -36.63 -1.69
C PRO A 34 -9.37 -37.62 -0.56
N PRO A 35 -8.11 -37.95 -0.27
CA PRO A 35 -7.75 -38.81 0.85
C PRO A 35 -8.41 -38.32 2.16
N PRO A 36 -8.81 -39.21 3.09
CA PRO A 36 -9.48 -38.83 4.34
C PRO A 36 -8.74 -37.76 5.17
N HIS A 37 -7.41 -37.74 5.09
CA HIS A 37 -6.59 -36.74 5.75
C HIS A 37 -6.74 -35.34 5.12
N GLU A 38 -6.99 -35.22 3.82
CA GLU A 38 -7.25 -33.93 3.14
C GLU A 38 -8.64 -33.40 3.47
N ILE A 39 -9.64 -34.29 3.57
CA ILE A 39 -10.99 -33.94 4.01
C ILE A 39 -10.93 -33.39 5.44
N ARG A 40 -10.30 -34.11 6.39
CA ARG A 40 -10.11 -33.65 7.77
C ARG A 40 -9.40 -32.29 7.82
N ARG A 41 -8.37 -32.07 6.98
CA ARG A 41 -7.64 -30.80 6.90
C ARG A 41 -8.53 -29.65 6.42
N SER A 42 -9.31 -29.87 5.36
CA SER A 42 -10.25 -28.88 4.87
C SER A 42 -11.25 -28.52 5.96
N VAL A 43 -11.83 -29.53 6.64
CA VAL A 43 -12.79 -29.32 7.73
C VAL A 43 -12.16 -28.52 8.89
N VAL A 44 -10.94 -28.85 9.33
CA VAL A 44 -10.27 -28.09 10.41
C VAL A 44 -9.95 -26.65 9.99
N ARG A 45 -9.48 -26.44 8.76
CA ARG A 45 -9.21 -25.10 8.23
C ARG A 45 -10.49 -24.28 8.14
N GLU A 46 -11.54 -24.86 7.55
CA GLU A 46 -12.85 -24.22 7.46
C GLU A 46 -13.45 -23.96 8.86
N PHE A 47 -13.24 -24.85 9.83
CA PHE A 47 -13.64 -24.63 11.23
C PHE A 47 -12.95 -23.41 11.83
N PHE A 48 -11.63 -23.28 11.68
CA PHE A 48 -10.93 -22.10 12.20
C PHE A 48 -11.26 -20.82 11.43
N HIS A 49 -11.53 -20.88 10.12
CA HIS A 49 -12.06 -19.74 9.36
C HIS A 49 -13.44 -19.35 9.86
N LEU A 50 -14.33 -20.31 10.09
CA LEU A 50 -15.65 -20.08 10.67
C LEU A 50 -15.51 -19.48 12.07
N GLN A 51 -14.66 -20.02 12.93
CA GLN A 51 -14.42 -19.49 14.27
C GLN A 51 -13.93 -18.03 14.23
N ARG A 52 -13.02 -17.68 13.31
CA ARG A 52 -12.56 -16.29 13.12
C ARG A 52 -13.64 -15.40 12.55
N ALA A 53 -14.37 -15.87 11.53
CA ALA A 53 -15.50 -15.15 10.94
C ALA A 53 -16.58 -14.86 11.98
N VAL A 54 -16.86 -15.82 12.87
CA VAL A 54 -17.75 -15.64 14.03
C VAL A 54 -17.15 -14.65 15.01
N LYS A 55 -15.88 -14.79 15.44
CA LYS A 55 -15.21 -13.83 16.35
C LYS A 55 -15.25 -12.39 15.82
N ARG A 56 -14.98 -12.19 14.53
CA ARG A 56 -15.11 -10.89 13.84
C ARG A 56 -16.57 -10.44 13.76
N GLY A 57 -17.46 -11.36 13.44
CA GLY A 57 -18.91 -11.16 13.35
C GLY A 57 -19.55 -10.72 14.68
N VAL A 58 -19.05 -11.21 15.81
CA VAL A 58 -19.57 -10.88 17.14
C VAL A 58 -18.83 -9.71 17.79
N TYR A 59 -17.68 -9.26 17.25
CA TYR A 59 -16.93 -8.13 17.78
C TYR A 59 -17.77 -6.83 17.80
N PRO A 60 -17.77 -6.05 18.91
CA PRO A 60 -16.93 -6.15 20.11
C PRO A 60 -17.50 -7.03 21.25
N ALA A 61 -18.63 -7.72 21.05
CA ALA A 61 -19.24 -8.55 22.07
C ALA A 61 -18.37 -9.78 22.41
N PRO A 62 -18.31 -10.20 23.68
CA PRO A 62 -17.55 -11.39 24.07
C PRO A 62 -18.17 -12.67 23.47
N PRO A 63 -17.38 -13.48 22.72
CA PRO A 63 -17.89 -14.71 22.08
C PRO A 63 -18.46 -15.73 23.08
N TYR A 64 -18.01 -15.70 24.34
CA TYR A 64 -18.44 -16.66 25.36
C TYR A 64 -19.91 -16.48 25.75
N ALA A 65 -20.49 -15.28 25.65
CA ALA A 65 -21.91 -15.08 25.98
C ALA A 65 -22.83 -15.85 25.02
N VAL A 66 -22.43 -15.90 23.74
CA VAL A 66 -23.13 -16.63 22.67
C VAL A 66 -23.00 -18.14 22.89
N ILE A 67 -21.76 -18.59 23.11
CA ILE A 67 -21.44 -20.01 23.29
C ILE A 67 -22.08 -20.52 24.58
N LEU A 68 -22.03 -19.77 25.67
CA LEU A 68 -22.66 -20.15 26.94
C LEU A 68 -24.17 -20.31 26.78
N THR A 69 -24.83 -19.38 26.07
CA THR A 69 -26.28 -19.46 25.83
C THR A 69 -26.63 -20.71 25.00
N VAL A 70 -25.91 -20.96 23.91
CA VAL A 70 -26.13 -22.14 23.06
C VAL A 70 -25.82 -23.45 23.79
N VAL A 71 -24.73 -23.50 24.56
CA VAL A 71 -24.32 -24.68 25.34
C VAL A 71 -25.33 -24.96 26.44
N VAL A 72 -25.77 -23.95 27.20
CA VAL A 72 -26.78 -24.11 28.24
C VAL A 72 -28.07 -24.66 27.65
N ILE A 73 -28.57 -24.06 26.56
CA ILE A 73 -29.78 -24.54 25.88
C ILE A 73 -29.59 -25.98 25.35
N SER A 74 -28.46 -26.28 24.72
CA SER A 74 -28.17 -27.61 24.16
C SER A 74 -28.03 -28.69 25.23
N VAL A 75 -27.38 -28.38 26.36
CA VAL A 75 -27.24 -29.29 27.50
C VAL A 75 -28.61 -29.57 28.13
N ILE A 76 -29.44 -28.54 28.33
CA ILE A 76 -30.80 -28.72 28.83
C ILE A 76 -31.58 -29.64 27.87
N VAL A 77 -31.50 -29.39 26.54
CA VAL A 77 -32.17 -30.20 25.51
C VAL A 77 -31.72 -31.65 25.56
N VAL A 78 -30.42 -31.92 25.49
CA VAL A 78 -29.87 -33.28 25.45
C VAL A 78 -30.08 -34.05 26.75
N ALA A 79 -29.95 -33.39 27.91
CA ALA A 79 -30.09 -34.03 29.22
C ALA A 79 -31.52 -34.45 29.57
N SER A 80 -32.51 -34.05 28.75
CA SER A 80 -33.90 -34.41 29.03
C SER A 80 -34.37 -35.66 28.28
N PRO A 81 -35.21 -36.51 28.92
CA PRO A 81 -35.83 -37.67 28.29
C PRO A 81 -36.51 -37.33 26.96
N THR A 82 -36.52 -38.26 26.00
CA THR A 82 -37.21 -38.10 24.70
C THR A 82 -38.70 -37.81 24.84
N GLU A 83 -39.33 -38.34 25.90
CA GLU A 83 -40.75 -38.16 26.25
C GLU A 83 -41.03 -36.91 27.12
N SER A 84 -40.04 -36.02 27.29
CA SER A 84 -40.21 -34.88 28.19
C SER A 84 -41.25 -33.89 27.68
N TRP A 85 -42.20 -33.52 28.54
CA TRP A 85 -43.27 -32.53 28.30
C TRP A 85 -42.81 -31.15 27.79
N TRP A 86 -41.53 -30.82 27.94
CA TRP A 86 -40.93 -29.57 27.49
C TRP A 86 -40.17 -29.72 26.16
N ARG A 87 -40.12 -30.91 25.55
CA ARG A 87 -39.69 -31.15 24.16
C ARG A 87 -40.88 -31.09 23.19
N SER A 88 -42.07 -31.49 23.63
CA SER A 88 -43.32 -31.40 22.88
C SER A 88 -44.43 -30.86 23.78
N GLY A 89 -44.85 -29.60 23.52
CA GLY A 89 -45.92 -28.95 24.27
C GLY A 89 -45.76 -27.43 24.35
N PRO A 90 -46.65 -26.71 25.05
CA PRO A 90 -46.62 -25.25 25.17
C PRO A 90 -45.30 -24.72 25.77
N VAL A 91 -44.65 -25.48 26.65
CA VAL A 91 -43.38 -25.08 27.28
C VAL A 91 -42.19 -25.26 26.35
N SER A 92 -42.23 -26.20 25.40
CA SER A 92 -41.19 -26.31 24.37
C SER A 92 -41.20 -25.09 23.44
N GLN A 93 -42.39 -24.57 23.13
CA GLN A 93 -42.55 -23.31 22.41
C GLN A 93 -41.99 -22.13 23.20
N VAL A 94 -42.25 -22.04 24.51
CA VAL A 94 -41.67 -20.98 25.37
C VAL A 94 -40.15 -21.03 25.35
N VAL A 95 -39.52 -22.21 25.54
CA VAL A 95 -38.07 -22.35 25.51
C VAL A 95 -37.49 -21.99 24.13
N TRP A 96 -38.15 -22.41 23.05
CA TRP A 96 -37.77 -22.03 21.68
C TRP A 96 -37.85 -20.52 21.45
N HIS A 97 -38.91 -19.87 21.91
CA HIS A 97 -39.06 -18.41 21.83
C HIS A 97 -38.02 -17.67 22.69
N VAL A 98 -37.71 -18.16 23.89
CA VAL A 98 -36.63 -17.61 24.74
C VAL A 98 -35.26 -17.76 24.07
N ALA A 99 -34.97 -18.91 23.46
CA ALA A 99 -33.73 -19.13 22.72
C ALA A 99 -33.60 -18.20 21.52
N TRP A 100 -34.67 -18.07 20.71
CA TRP A 100 -34.68 -17.15 19.56
C TRP A 100 -34.60 -15.69 19.96
N THR A 101 -35.30 -15.28 21.02
CA THR A 101 -35.20 -13.90 21.54
C THR A 101 -33.82 -13.60 22.13
N ALA A 102 -33.17 -14.55 22.79
CA ALA A 102 -31.78 -14.41 23.22
C ALA A 102 -30.81 -14.31 22.04
N PHE A 103 -30.98 -15.15 21.01
CA PHE A 103 -30.16 -15.10 19.79
C PHE A 103 -30.36 -13.81 18.99
N LEU A 104 -31.62 -13.42 18.73
CA LEU A 104 -31.96 -12.16 18.06
C LEU A 104 -31.53 -10.95 18.89
N GLY A 105 -31.72 -11.00 20.21
CA GLY A 105 -31.29 -9.97 21.15
C GLY A 105 -29.78 -9.78 21.15
N LEU A 106 -29.01 -10.88 21.05
CA LEU A 106 -27.57 -10.83 20.86
C LEU A 106 -27.17 -10.22 19.51
N LEU A 107 -27.82 -10.63 18.40
CA LEU A 107 -27.56 -10.05 17.08
C LEU A 107 -27.85 -8.54 17.06
N LEU A 108 -28.95 -8.13 17.71
CA LEU A 108 -29.32 -6.74 17.90
C LEU A 108 -28.28 -6.01 18.76
N LEU A 109 -27.86 -6.59 19.88
CA LEU A 109 -26.82 -6.02 20.75
C LEU A 109 -25.51 -5.80 19.99
N MET A 110 -25.07 -6.78 19.19
CA MET A 110 -23.89 -6.66 18.34
C MET A 110 -24.05 -5.54 17.31
N ALA A 111 -25.20 -5.46 16.65
CA ALA A 111 -25.49 -4.40 15.68
C ALA A 111 -25.47 -3.01 16.35
N VAL A 112 -26.08 -2.88 17.52
CA VAL A 112 -26.11 -1.65 18.33
C VAL A 112 -24.70 -1.27 18.80
N GLN A 113 -23.90 -2.21 19.29
CA GLN A 113 -22.51 -1.96 19.69
C GLN A 113 -21.64 -1.50 18.52
N ARG A 114 -21.79 -2.12 17.35
CA ARG A 114 -21.08 -1.70 16.13
C ARG A 114 -21.50 -0.33 15.67
N LEU A 115 -22.80 -0.01 15.72
CA LEU A 115 -23.32 1.32 15.42
C LEU A 115 -22.75 2.35 16.41
N PHE A 116 -22.74 2.03 17.70
CA PHE A 116 -22.20 2.89 18.74
C PHE A 116 -20.69 3.14 18.55
N LEU A 117 -19.91 2.09 18.30
CA LEU A 117 -18.50 2.23 17.93
C LEU A 117 -18.31 3.07 16.68
N ARG A 118 -19.14 2.88 15.65
CA ARG A 118 -19.10 3.71 14.44
C ARG A 118 -19.37 5.18 14.74
N LEU A 119 -20.33 5.48 15.59
CA LEU A 119 -20.62 6.85 16.03
C LEU A 119 -19.43 7.45 16.79
N LEU A 120 -18.82 6.70 17.71
CA LEU A 120 -17.59 7.12 18.39
C LEU A 120 -16.46 7.39 17.38
N LEU A 121 -16.20 6.47 16.44
CA LEU A 121 -15.16 6.61 15.43
C LEU A 121 -15.45 7.70 14.39
N SER A 122 -16.70 8.13 14.26
CA SER A 122 -17.11 9.26 13.42
C SER A 122 -16.75 10.61 14.05
N TYR A 123 -16.52 10.68 15.36
CA TYR A 123 -16.14 11.93 16.02
C TYR A 123 -14.70 12.34 15.65
N ARG A 124 -14.55 13.55 15.10
CA ARG A 124 -13.26 14.09 14.60
C ARG A 124 -12.70 15.26 15.40
N GLY A 125 -13.38 15.72 16.45
CA GLY A 125 -12.92 16.89 17.23
C GLY A 125 -11.52 16.71 17.85
N TRP A 126 -11.09 15.46 18.08
CA TRP A 126 -9.75 15.15 18.58
C TRP A 126 -8.61 15.50 17.60
N LEU A 127 -8.88 15.54 16.28
CA LEU A 127 -7.88 15.93 15.27
C LEU A 127 -7.54 17.43 15.31
N TYR A 128 -8.50 18.24 15.74
CA TYR A 128 -8.42 19.70 15.76
C TYR A 128 -7.92 20.28 17.08
N LEU A 129 -7.63 19.44 18.08
CA LEU A 129 -6.99 19.90 19.30
C LEU A 129 -5.53 20.29 19.03
N ALA A 130 -5.12 21.43 19.58
CA ALA A 130 -3.73 21.84 19.58
C ALA A 130 -2.87 20.83 20.37
N PRO A 131 -1.57 20.69 20.04
CA PRO A 131 -0.66 19.86 20.82
C PRO A 131 -0.73 20.20 22.32
N ARG A 132 -0.85 19.18 23.18
CA ARG A 132 -0.98 19.29 24.66
C ARG A 132 -2.29 19.91 25.19
N GLN A 133 -3.19 20.39 24.33
CA GLN A 133 -4.50 20.86 24.75
C GLN A 133 -5.34 19.68 25.26
N LYS A 134 -5.90 19.80 26.47
CA LYS A 134 -6.81 18.80 27.06
C LYS A 134 -8.25 19.25 26.87
N SER A 135 -9.08 18.37 26.31
CA SER A 135 -10.54 18.57 26.24
C SER A 135 -11.23 17.47 27.02
N ARG A 136 -12.11 17.83 27.96
CA ARG A 136 -12.90 16.86 28.74
C ARG A 136 -13.73 15.98 27.82
N THR A 137 -14.29 16.55 26.76
CA THR A 137 -15.05 15.83 25.73
C THR A 137 -14.19 14.79 25.01
N VAL A 138 -12.97 15.16 24.59
CA VAL A 138 -12.06 14.22 23.90
C VAL A 138 -11.55 13.15 24.85
N MET A 139 -11.26 13.48 26.12
CA MET A 139 -10.86 12.49 27.11
C MET A 139 -11.99 11.49 27.41
N ALA A 140 -13.22 11.97 27.58
CA ALA A 140 -14.39 11.12 27.77
C ALA A 140 -14.65 10.22 26.55
N TRP A 141 -14.60 10.78 25.35
CA TRP A 141 -14.69 10.03 24.09
C TRP A 141 -13.61 8.95 23.98
N ALA A 142 -12.36 9.27 24.30
CA ALA A 142 -11.25 8.32 24.26
C ALA A 142 -11.42 7.19 25.29
N ALA A 143 -11.93 7.51 26.48
CA ALA A 143 -12.26 6.51 27.49
C ALA A 143 -13.38 5.58 27.02
N LEU A 144 -14.46 6.12 26.45
CA LEU A 144 -15.54 5.32 25.86
C LEU A 144 -15.02 4.42 24.74
N LEU A 145 -14.19 4.95 23.83
CA LEU A 145 -13.64 4.15 22.74
C LEU A 145 -12.75 3.01 23.24
N LYS A 146 -12.00 3.21 24.33
CA LYS A 146 -11.23 2.11 24.96
C LYS A 146 -12.13 1.07 25.63
N ILE A 147 -13.22 1.49 26.28
CA ILE A 147 -14.16 0.58 26.96
C ILE A 147 -14.91 -0.28 25.94
N PHE A 148 -15.49 0.36 24.92
CA PHE A 148 -16.32 -0.30 23.93
C PHE A 148 -15.52 -0.89 22.77
N GLY A 149 -14.27 -0.47 22.63
CA GLY A 149 -13.36 -0.90 21.58
C GLY A 149 -12.91 -2.35 21.72
N GLY A 150 -13.28 -3.07 22.77
CA GLY A 150 -12.97 -4.49 22.98
C GLY A 150 -11.54 -4.77 23.50
N ARG A 151 -11.30 -5.99 24.00
CA ARG A 151 -9.97 -6.46 24.42
C ARG A 151 -9.39 -7.38 23.34
N ASN A 152 -8.09 -7.23 23.05
CA ASN A 152 -7.33 -8.05 22.09
C ASN A 152 -8.00 -8.15 20.69
N PRO A 153 -8.19 -7.03 19.98
CA PRO A 153 -8.74 -7.06 18.63
C PRO A 153 -7.85 -7.88 17.68
N LEU A 154 -8.49 -8.74 16.88
CA LEU A 154 -7.92 -9.34 15.66
C LEU A 154 -7.75 -8.28 14.57
N THR A 155 -6.95 -8.58 13.55
CA THR A 155 -6.55 -7.65 12.47
C THR A 155 -7.71 -6.86 11.87
N TYR A 156 -8.84 -7.53 11.61
CA TYR A 156 -10.00 -6.93 10.92
C TYR A 156 -11.18 -6.61 11.86
N SER A 157 -10.99 -6.66 13.18
CA SER A 157 -12.09 -6.52 14.16
C SER A 157 -12.87 -5.22 14.02
N PHE A 158 -12.18 -4.12 13.70
CA PHE A 158 -12.80 -2.80 13.57
C PHE A 158 -13.40 -2.53 12.19
N GLN A 159 -13.15 -3.36 11.17
CA GLN A 159 -13.50 -3.04 9.77
C GLN A 159 -15.00 -2.74 9.57
N ASP A 160 -15.88 -3.49 10.24
CA ASP A 160 -17.32 -3.28 10.16
C ASP A 160 -17.81 -2.12 11.04
N ALA A 161 -17.03 -1.73 12.05
CA ALA A 161 -17.32 -0.60 12.94
C ALA A 161 -16.77 0.73 12.40
N LEU A 162 -15.81 0.71 11.47
CA LEU A 162 -15.29 1.94 10.85
C LEU A 162 -16.41 2.74 10.15
N PRO A 163 -16.37 4.07 10.23
CA PRO A 163 -17.31 4.92 9.50
C PRO A 163 -17.08 4.82 8.00
N ARG A 164 -18.14 5.03 7.22
CA ARG A 164 -18.01 5.26 5.78
C ARG A 164 -17.40 6.63 5.54
N LEU A 165 -16.68 6.80 4.44
CA LEU A 165 -16.19 8.12 4.03
C LEU A 165 -17.40 9.06 3.81
N PRO A 166 -17.51 10.19 4.53
CA PRO A 166 -18.62 11.11 4.36
C PRO A 166 -18.55 11.79 3.00
N LEU A 167 -19.71 12.02 2.40
CA LEU A 167 -19.82 12.83 1.19
C LEU A 167 -19.91 14.32 1.59
N PRO A 168 -18.93 15.17 1.22
CA PRO A 168 -18.96 16.58 1.57
C PRO A 168 -20.16 17.31 0.92
N PRO A 169 -20.67 18.40 1.52
CA PRO A 169 -21.57 19.31 0.83
C PRO A 169 -20.91 19.90 -0.42
N LEU A 170 -21.67 19.97 -1.52
CA LEU A 170 -21.19 20.49 -2.80
C LEU A 170 -20.60 21.89 -2.67
N LYS A 171 -21.35 22.83 -2.08
CA LYS A 171 -20.93 24.23 -1.92
C LYS A 171 -19.62 24.36 -1.15
N ASP A 172 -19.46 23.61 -0.07
CA ASP A 172 -18.24 23.60 0.74
C ASP A 172 -17.02 23.13 -0.06
N THR A 173 -17.17 22.07 -0.88
CA THR A 173 -16.09 21.60 -1.75
C THR A 173 -15.72 22.65 -2.79
N ILE A 174 -16.70 23.33 -3.39
CA ILE A 174 -16.46 24.38 -4.39
C ILE A 174 -15.77 25.60 -3.76
N GLN A 175 -16.21 26.03 -2.57
CA GLN A 175 -15.56 27.13 -1.85
C GLN A 175 -14.10 26.81 -1.50
N ARG A 176 -13.83 25.58 -1.02
CA ARG A 176 -12.45 25.13 -0.74
C ARG A 176 -11.62 25.02 -2.02
N TYR A 177 -12.21 24.56 -3.12
CA TYR A 177 -11.55 24.53 -4.42
C TYR A 177 -11.13 25.93 -4.88
N LEU A 178 -12.06 26.90 -4.85
CA LEU A 178 -11.79 28.29 -5.23
C LEU A 178 -10.65 28.89 -4.38
N LYS A 179 -10.71 28.71 -3.04
CA LYS A 179 -9.60 29.13 -2.16
C LYS A 179 -8.26 28.50 -2.56
N SER A 180 -8.26 27.24 -2.96
CA SER A 180 -7.02 26.52 -3.32
C SER A 180 -6.42 26.92 -4.67
N VAL A 181 -7.20 27.52 -5.57
CA VAL A 181 -6.71 27.96 -6.89
C VAL A 181 -6.44 29.45 -6.97
N HIS A 182 -7.02 30.26 -6.07
CA HIS A 182 -6.74 31.70 -5.98
C HIS A 182 -5.23 32.08 -6.04
N PRO A 183 -4.31 31.44 -5.27
CA PRO A 183 -2.89 31.81 -5.34
C PRO A 183 -2.21 31.46 -6.67
N LEU A 184 -2.83 30.58 -7.47
CA LEU A 184 -2.29 30.04 -8.73
C LEU A 184 -2.71 30.86 -9.96
N LEU A 185 -3.69 31.75 -9.84
CA LEU A 185 -4.36 32.39 -10.97
C LEU A 185 -4.11 33.89 -11.01
N ALA A 186 -4.09 34.41 -12.23
CA ALA A 186 -4.27 35.83 -12.43
C ALA A 186 -5.71 36.25 -12.04
N PRO A 187 -5.95 37.53 -11.68
CA PRO A 187 -7.27 37.99 -11.21
C PRO A 187 -8.42 37.73 -12.20
N ASP A 188 -8.16 37.93 -13.50
CA ASP A 188 -9.09 37.69 -14.60
C ASP A 188 -9.41 36.20 -14.76
N GLU A 189 -8.38 35.34 -14.80
CA GLU A 189 -8.57 33.88 -14.85
C GLU A 189 -9.32 33.35 -13.62
N TYR A 190 -9.06 33.93 -12.44
CA TYR A 190 -9.77 33.55 -11.21
C TYR A 190 -11.25 33.89 -11.28
N GLU A 191 -11.60 35.06 -11.83
CA GLU A 191 -12.99 35.47 -12.00
C GLU A 191 -13.74 34.54 -12.96
N GLU A 192 -13.13 34.12 -14.06
CA GLU A 192 -13.69 33.11 -14.97
C GLU A 192 -13.96 31.77 -14.25
N VAL A 193 -13.02 31.31 -13.42
CA VAL A 193 -13.19 30.08 -12.64
C VAL A 193 -14.30 30.22 -11.61
N VAL A 194 -14.43 31.39 -10.97
CA VAL A 194 -15.54 31.69 -10.05
C VAL A 194 -16.88 31.66 -10.78
N GLN A 195 -16.97 32.22 -11.98
CA GLN A 195 -18.18 32.16 -12.81
C GLN A 195 -18.54 30.71 -13.14
N MET A 196 -17.60 29.91 -13.66
CA MET A 196 -17.81 28.48 -13.94
C MET A 196 -18.26 27.71 -12.70
N ALA A 197 -17.63 27.95 -11.55
CA ALA A 197 -17.98 27.30 -10.29
C ALA A 197 -19.39 27.66 -9.81
N ASN A 198 -19.79 28.92 -9.93
CA ASN A 198 -21.13 29.38 -9.59
C ASN A 198 -22.19 28.78 -10.50
N GLU A 199 -21.92 28.67 -11.80
CA GLU A 199 -22.79 27.98 -12.74
C GLU A 199 -22.93 26.50 -12.41
N PHE A 200 -21.82 25.81 -12.14
CA PHE A 200 -21.80 24.40 -11.75
C PHE A 200 -22.68 24.13 -10.53
N VAL A 201 -22.58 24.97 -9.49
CA VAL A 201 -23.39 24.85 -8.26
C VAL A 201 -24.88 25.07 -8.53
N ARG A 202 -25.25 25.87 -9.54
CA ARG A 202 -26.64 26.18 -9.90
C ARG A 202 -27.25 25.16 -10.87
N LYS A 203 -26.45 24.60 -11.79
CA LYS A 203 -26.90 23.77 -12.92
C LYS A 203 -26.64 22.28 -12.66
N GLU A 204 -25.52 21.74 -13.15
CA GLU A 204 -25.26 20.30 -13.17
C GLU A 204 -24.87 19.72 -11.81
N GLY A 205 -24.18 20.49 -10.96
CA GLY A 205 -23.62 20.05 -9.70
C GLY A 205 -24.63 19.39 -8.74
N PRO A 206 -25.82 19.99 -8.48
CA PRO A 206 -26.85 19.37 -7.63
C PRO A 206 -27.32 18.00 -8.12
N LYS A 207 -27.46 17.81 -9.45
CA LYS A 207 -27.86 16.53 -10.05
C LYS A 207 -26.76 15.48 -9.86
N LEU A 208 -25.50 15.85 -10.10
CA LEU A 208 -24.35 14.96 -9.89
C LEU A 208 -24.20 14.57 -8.41
N GLN A 209 -24.35 15.54 -7.51
CA GLN A 209 -24.32 15.33 -6.05
C GLN A 209 -25.40 14.35 -5.59
N PHE A 210 -26.62 14.45 -6.13
CA PHE A 210 -27.71 13.53 -5.81
C PHE A 210 -27.35 12.06 -6.12
N TYR A 211 -26.75 11.80 -7.28
CA TYR A 211 -26.28 10.45 -7.63
C TYR A 211 -25.15 9.96 -6.71
N LEU A 212 -24.25 10.84 -6.28
CA LEU A 212 -23.23 10.49 -5.29
C LEU A 212 -23.83 10.16 -3.92
N TYR A 213 -24.87 10.86 -3.48
CA TYR A 213 -25.60 10.49 -2.27
C TYR A 213 -26.14 9.07 -2.36
N LEU A 214 -26.79 8.72 -3.47
CA LEU A 214 -27.25 7.35 -3.72
C LEU A 214 -26.07 6.37 -3.65
N LYS A 215 -24.96 6.63 -4.36
CA LYS A 215 -23.76 5.75 -4.29
C LYS A 215 -23.26 5.60 -2.85
N SER A 216 -23.24 6.67 -2.06
CA SER A 216 -22.76 6.63 -0.67
C SER A 216 -23.59 5.73 0.26
N TRP A 217 -24.87 5.51 -0.07
CA TRP A 217 -25.76 4.62 0.69
C TRP A 217 -25.50 3.14 0.39
N TRP A 218 -25.14 2.81 -0.85
CA TRP A 218 -24.96 1.44 -1.34
C TRP A 218 -23.51 0.96 -1.36
N SER A 219 -22.53 1.86 -1.19
CA SER A 219 -21.10 1.50 -1.14
C SER A 219 -20.54 1.54 0.29
N SER A 220 -19.52 0.71 0.56
CA SER A 220 -18.73 0.81 1.80
C SER A 220 -17.91 2.09 1.83
N ASN A 221 -17.47 2.53 0.66
CA ASN A 221 -16.78 3.78 0.40
C ASN A 221 -17.15 4.26 -1.01
N TYR A 222 -17.60 5.51 -1.15
CA TYR A 222 -18.09 6.01 -2.44
C TYR A 222 -16.96 6.34 -3.43
N VAL A 223 -15.69 6.36 -2.98
CA VAL A 223 -14.52 6.72 -3.79
C VAL A 223 -13.72 5.50 -4.23
N THR A 224 -13.48 4.54 -3.33
CA THR A 224 -12.39 3.55 -3.47
C THR A 224 -12.46 2.68 -4.72
N ASP A 225 -13.64 2.16 -5.07
CA ASP A 225 -13.84 1.31 -6.24
C ASP A 225 -13.59 2.07 -7.55
N TRP A 226 -14.06 3.32 -7.62
CA TRP A 226 -13.83 4.19 -8.77
C TRP A 226 -12.40 4.69 -8.84
N TRP A 227 -11.78 4.99 -7.70
CA TRP A 227 -10.37 5.38 -7.64
C TRP A 227 -9.46 4.27 -8.15
N GLU A 228 -9.64 3.04 -7.64
CA GLU A 228 -8.91 1.87 -8.10
C GLU A 228 -9.11 1.62 -9.61
N LYS A 229 -10.36 1.64 -10.06
CA LYS A 229 -10.71 1.36 -11.46
C LYS A 229 -10.20 2.44 -12.42
N TYR A 230 -10.54 3.71 -12.19
CA TYR A 230 -10.32 4.76 -13.19
C TYR A 230 -8.93 5.38 -13.13
N VAL A 231 -8.29 5.43 -11.96
CA VAL A 231 -6.96 6.03 -11.84
C VAL A 231 -5.85 5.02 -12.12
N TYR A 232 -6.00 3.79 -11.65
CA TYR A 232 -4.96 2.77 -11.85
C TYR A 232 -5.31 1.78 -12.95
N LEU A 233 -6.41 1.03 -12.79
CA LEU A 233 -6.69 -0.13 -13.65
C LEU A 233 -7.09 0.22 -15.07
N LYS A 234 -7.62 1.42 -15.32
CA LYS A 234 -7.87 1.96 -16.67
C LYS A 234 -6.72 2.78 -17.23
N GLY A 235 -5.72 3.14 -16.42
CA GLY A 235 -4.48 3.75 -16.91
C GLY A 235 -3.80 2.81 -17.91
N ARG A 236 -3.37 3.35 -19.07
CA ARG A 236 -2.78 2.56 -20.18
C ARG A 236 -1.27 2.75 -20.33
N SER A 237 -0.68 3.70 -19.61
CA SER A 237 0.77 3.91 -19.53
C SER A 237 1.48 2.71 -18.88
N SER A 238 2.79 2.61 -19.09
CA SER A 238 3.61 1.62 -18.41
C SER A 238 3.54 1.79 -16.88
N LEU A 239 3.57 0.69 -16.15
CA LEU A 239 3.64 0.71 -14.68
C LEU A 239 5.04 1.07 -14.18
N MET A 240 6.07 0.64 -14.90
CA MET A 240 7.46 0.97 -14.59
C MET A 240 7.61 2.49 -14.58
N ILE A 241 8.20 3.04 -13.53
CA ILE A 241 8.38 4.48 -13.26
C ILE A 241 7.07 5.26 -13.01
N ASN A 242 6.05 5.11 -13.87
CA ASN A 242 4.86 5.97 -13.85
C ASN A 242 3.81 5.57 -12.79
N SER A 243 3.85 4.34 -12.28
CA SER A 243 2.90 3.87 -11.26
C SER A 243 3.58 3.17 -10.09
N ASN A 244 4.56 2.30 -10.35
CA ASN A 244 5.22 1.56 -9.28
C ASN A 244 6.09 2.49 -8.43
N TYR A 245 6.14 2.20 -7.13
CA TYR A 245 6.99 2.91 -6.17
C TYR A 245 7.99 1.93 -5.54
N TYR A 246 9.01 2.47 -4.87
CA TYR A 246 10.04 1.66 -4.22
C TYR A 246 10.33 2.16 -2.80
N ALA A 247 11.08 1.39 -2.01
CA ALA A 247 11.69 1.88 -0.77
C ALA A 247 13.08 1.27 -0.52
N LEU A 248 13.91 2.04 0.18
CA LEU A 248 15.29 1.74 0.56
C LEU A 248 15.37 0.98 1.91
N PRO A 249 16.52 0.36 2.24
CA PRO A 249 16.78 -0.26 3.55
C PRO A 249 17.07 0.82 4.62
N GLY A 250 17.97 0.57 5.58
CA GLY A 250 18.48 1.57 6.52
C GLY A 250 19.32 2.68 5.86
N SER A 251 19.60 3.75 6.60
CA SER A 251 20.22 5.00 6.13
C SER A 251 21.74 4.89 5.92
N ASN A 252 22.34 3.77 6.34
CA ASN A 252 23.74 3.44 6.10
C ASN A 252 23.85 2.21 5.19
N LEU A 253 24.44 2.37 4.00
CA LEU A 253 24.65 1.26 3.04
C LEU A 253 25.55 0.15 3.57
N ASN A 254 26.40 0.46 4.56
CA ASN A 254 27.26 -0.50 5.22
C ASN A 254 26.57 -1.19 6.40
N PHE A 255 25.34 -0.78 6.75
CA PHE A 255 24.51 -1.48 7.74
C PHE A 255 24.05 -2.81 7.16
N SER A 256 24.76 -3.87 7.53
CA SER A 256 24.33 -5.23 7.25
C SER A 256 24.73 -6.15 8.39
N LEU A 257 23.79 -7.01 8.78
CA LEU A 257 23.95 -8.01 9.82
C LEU A 257 24.65 -9.29 9.32
N THR A 258 24.78 -9.43 8.00
CA THR A 258 25.53 -10.53 7.34
C THR A 258 26.29 -10.00 6.13
N LYS A 259 27.37 -10.68 5.74
CA LYS A 259 28.05 -10.41 4.46
C LYS A 259 27.61 -11.35 3.34
N LYS A 260 26.67 -12.27 3.63
CA LYS A 260 26.14 -13.25 2.69
C LYS A 260 24.75 -12.83 2.18
N PRO A 261 24.61 -12.43 0.91
CA PRO A 261 23.33 -11.92 0.38
C PRO A 261 22.22 -12.98 0.39
N LEU A 262 22.56 -14.25 0.20
CA LEU A 262 21.58 -15.35 0.23
C LEU A 262 21.04 -15.62 1.65
N ALA A 263 21.88 -15.43 2.68
CA ALA A 263 21.44 -15.51 4.07
C ALA A 263 20.48 -14.35 4.43
N LEU A 264 20.76 -13.14 3.93
CA LEU A 264 19.85 -12.00 4.03
C LEU A 264 18.53 -12.27 3.31
N ALA A 265 18.59 -12.76 2.06
CA ALA A 265 17.42 -13.12 1.26
C ALA A 265 16.53 -14.10 2.03
N ALA A 266 17.12 -15.17 2.57
CA ALA A 266 16.43 -16.19 3.34
C ALA A 266 15.75 -15.63 4.59
N THR A 267 16.46 -14.78 5.33
CA THR A 267 15.94 -14.13 6.54
C THR A 267 14.75 -13.24 6.21
N LEU A 268 14.88 -12.35 5.22
CA LEU A 268 13.79 -11.45 4.84
C LEU A 268 12.57 -12.22 4.32
N VAL A 269 12.78 -13.22 3.45
CA VAL A 269 11.70 -14.08 2.95
C VAL A 269 10.98 -14.78 4.09
N HIS A 270 11.71 -15.36 5.04
CA HIS A 270 11.12 -16.02 6.20
C HIS A 270 10.28 -15.04 7.04
N GLU A 271 10.79 -13.84 7.33
CA GLU A 271 10.07 -12.84 8.11
C GLU A 271 8.82 -12.30 7.39
N PHE A 272 8.87 -12.11 6.07
CA PHE A 272 7.67 -11.82 5.27
C PHE A 272 6.62 -12.93 5.38
N LEU A 273 7.04 -14.20 5.41
CA LEU A 273 6.12 -15.34 5.53
C LEU A 273 5.52 -15.45 6.93
N LEU A 274 6.27 -15.12 7.98
CA LEU A 274 5.69 -14.98 9.33
C LEU A 274 4.66 -13.87 9.38
N PHE A 275 4.96 -12.69 8.82
CA PHE A 275 3.99 -11.61 8.71
C PHE A 275 2.73 -12.04 7.94
N LYS A 276 2.91 -12.76 6.82
CA LYS A 276 1.81 -13.34 6.06
C LYS A 276 0.99 -14.32 6.89
N GLN A 277 1.63 -15.19 7.68
CA GLN A 277 0.92 -16.14 8.55
C GLN A 277 0.09 -15.42 9.60
N ASP A 278 0.61 -14.37 10.21
CA ASP A 278 -0.13 -13.55 11.17
C ASP A 278 -1.33 -12.86 10.50
N LEU A 279 -1.15 -12.38 9.27
CA LEU A 279 -2.22 -11.77 8.49
C LEU A 279 -3.32 -12.79 8.10
N ASP A 280 -2.92 -13.95 7.56
CA ASP A 280 -3.84 -15.03 7.16
C ASP A 280 -4.63 -15.59 8.36
N ARG A 281 -4.02 -15.55 9.56
CA ARG A 281 -4.66 -15.96 10.83
C ARG A 281 -5.43 -14.84 11.50
N GLU A 282 -5.42 -13.62 10.95
CA GLU A 282 -5.98 -12.39 11.54
C GLU A 282 -5.41 -12.07 12.94
N GLN A 283 -4.16 -12.45 13.19
CA GLN A 283 -3.43 -12.29 14.45
C GLN A 283 -2.54 -11.05 14.48
N LEU A 284 -2.32 -10.39 13.35
CA LEU A 284 -1.66 -9.10 13.30
C LEU A 284 -2.51 -8.06 14.05
N ALA A 285 -1.94 -7.36 15.02
CA ALA A 285 -2.66 -6.31 15.74
C ALA A 285 -3.15 -5.22 14.76
N PRO A 286 -4.37 -4.68 14.94
CA PRO A 286 -4.83 -3.55 14.13
C PRO A 286 -3.95 -2.33 14.39
N LEU A 287 -3.69 -1.56 13.34
CA LEU A 287 -2.98 -0.29 13.49
C LEU A 287 -3.86 0.75 14.18
N LEU A 288 -3.34 1.36 15.24
CA LEU A 288 -4.04 2.36 16.03
C LEU A 288 -3.26 3.69 16.07
N ILE A 289 -3.89 4.79 15.68
CA ILE A 289 -3.33 6.13 15.93
C ILE A 289 -3.37 6.39 17.44
N ARG A 290 -2.19 6.74 17.99
CA ARG A 290 -1.98 7.00 19.43
C ARG A 290 -2.49 5.85 20.34
N GLY A 291 -2.50 4.62 19.84
CA GLY A 291 -2.99 3.44 20.58
C GLY A 291 -4.50 3.44 20.86
N ILE A 292 -5.29 4.28 20.16
CA ILE A 292 -6.73 4.46 20.45
C ILE A 292 -7.59 4.34 19.19
N VAL A 293 -7.24 5.04 18.11
CA VAL A 293 -8.11 5.15 16.93
C VAL A 293 -7.68 4.15 15.86
N PRO A 294 -8.50 3.14 15.54
CA PRO A 294 -8.16 2.14 14.54
C PRO A 294 -8.12 2.69 13.12
N LEU A 295 -7.19 2.17 12.33
CA LEU A 295 -7.10 2.37 10.90
C LEU A 295 -7.67 1.19 10.13
N CYS A 296 -8.20 1.46 8.95
CA CYS A 296 -8.62 0.46 7.99
C CYS A 296 -7.45 -0.43 7.59
N MET A 297 -7.68 -1.75 7.63
CA MET A 297 -6.68 -2.77 7.29
C MET A 297 -7.00 -3.51 5.97
N SER A 298 -8.03 -3.14 5.20
CA SER A 298 -8.48 -3.92 4.03
C SER A 298 -7.42 -4.08 2.95
N GLN A 299 -6.59 -3.06 2.73
CA GLN A 299 -5.47 -3.09 1.77
C GLN A 299 -4.45 -4.22 2.06
N TYR A 300 -4.30 -4.64 3.33
CA TYR A 300 -3.34 -5.68 3.71
C TYR A 300 -3.65 -7.03 3.05
N GLN A 301 -4.92 -7.30 2.73
CA GLN A 301 -5.34 -8.57 2.10
C GLN A 301 -4.68 -8.82 0.74
N ARG A 302 -4.14 -7.77 0.11
CA ARG A 302 -3.58 -7.80 -1.25
C ARG A 302 -2.05 -7.66 -1.29
N ILE A 303 -1.37 -7.64 -0.13
CA ILE A 303 0.11 -7.59 -0.08
C ILE A 303 0.72 -8.82 -0.76
N PHE A 304 0.21 -10.00 -0.43
CA PHE A 304 0.78 -11.28 -0.85
C PHE A 304 -0.12 -11.98 -1.84
N SER A 305 0.48 -12.75 -2.75
CA SER A 305 -0.23 -13.59 -3.72
C SER A 305 -1.18 -12.79 -4.61
N CYS A 306 -0.85 -11.52 -4.85
CA CYS A 306 -1.60 -10.60 -5.68
C CYS A 306 -0.75 -10.19 -6.88
N THR A 307 -1.38 -10.09 -8.04
CA THR A 307 -0.76 -9.59 -9.26
C THR A 307 -1.79 -8.81 -10.05
N ARG A 308 -1.35 -7.78 -10.75
CA ARG A 308 -2.14 -7.08 -11.75
C ARG A 308 -2.08 -7.85 -13.07
N ILE A 309 -3.22 -8.12 -13.67
CA ILE A 309 -3.35 -8.79 -14.97
C ILE A 309 -3.68 -7.72 -16.01
N PRO A 310 -2.87 -7.57 -17.08
CA PRO A 310 -3.15 -6.60 -18.12
C PRO A 310 -4.42 -6.98 -18.89
N GLY A 311 -5.24 -5.98 -19.21
CA GLY A 311 -6.36 -6.12 -20.15
C GLY A 311 -6.30 -5.02 -21.19
N ARG A 312 -6.96 -5.19 -22.35
CA ARG A 312 -6.94 -4.20 -23.44
C ARG A 312 -7.50 -2.85 -22.99
N GLU A 313 -8.65 -2.86 -22.32
CA GLU A 313 -9.30 -1.63 -21.84
C GLU A 313 -9.13 -1.38 -20.34
N THR A 314 -9.09 -2.45 -19.55
CA THR A 314 -9.03 -2.37 -18.09
C THR A 314 -8.28 -3.57 -17.56
N ASP A 315 -7.32 -3.31 -16.68
CA ASP A 315 -6.56 -4.34 -15.97
C ASP A 315 -7.39 -4.87 -14.79
N SER A 316 -6.98 -6.00 -14.22
CA SER A 316 -7.62 -6.55 -13.02
C SER A 316 -6.59 -6.95 -11.97
N LEU A 317 -6.93 -6.79 -10.69
CA LEU A 317 -6.14 -7.36 -9.60
C LEU A 317 -6.60 -8.78 -9.34
N LYS A 318 -5.70 -9.75 -9.49
CA LYS A 318 -5.99 -11.16 -9.23
C LYS A 318 -5.29 -11.60 -7.94
N LEU A 319 -6.11 -12.05 -6.99
CA LEU A 319 -5.66 -12.59 -5.71
C LEU A 319 -5.69 -14.12 -5.76
N TYR A 320 -4.52 -14.74 -5.57
CA TYR A 320 -4.35 -16.19 -5.60
C TYR A 320 -4.59 -16.86 -4.23
N HIS A 321 -4.97 -16.09 -3.20
CA HIS A 321 -5.36 -16.53 -1.85
C HIS A 321 -4.41 -17.60 -1.23
N HIS A 322 -4.87 -18.35 -0.22
CA HIS A 322 -4.09 -19.38 0.51
C HIS A 322 -3.59 -20.57 -0.34
N LYS A 323 -3.72 -20.51 -1.67
CA LYS A 323 -3.22 -21.56 -2.58
C LYS A 323 -1.72 -21.41 -2.85
N SER A 324 -1.19 -20.20 -2.76
CA SER A 324 0.21 -19.89 -3.06
C SER A 324 1.14 -20.39 -1.94
N LYS A 325 2.12 -21.23 -2.31
CA LYS A 325 3.08 -21.86 -1.39
C LYS A 325 4.54 -21.74 -1.87
N HIS A 326 4.78 -20.85 -2.82
CA HIS A 326 6.06 -20.64 -3.46
C HIS A 326 6.28 -19.16 -3.74
N ILE A 327 7.53 -18.78 -3.95
CA ILE A 327 7.92 -17.51 -4.56
C ILE A 327 8.47 -17.77 -5.96
N ALA A 328 8.53 -16.71 -6.77
CA ALA A 328 9.31 -16.70 -8.00
C ALA A 328 10.64 -15.98 -7.73
N VAL A 329 11.75 -16.56 -8.18
CA VAL A 329 13.10 -16.02 -7.96
C VAL A 329 13.75 -15.73 -9.31
N PHE A 330 14.17 -14.49 -9.53
CA PHE A 330 14.96 -14.07 -10.68
C PHE A 330 16.43 -14.12 -10.29
N CYS A 331 17.23 -14.89 -11.04
CA CYS A 331 18.65 -15.11 -10.77
C CYS A 331 19.39 -15.36 -12.08
N HIS A 332 20.41 -14.53 -12.38
CA HIS A 332 21.23 -14.61 -13.60
C HIS A 332 20.44 -14.81 -14.90
N GLY A 333 19.34 -14.05 -15.08
CA GLY A 333 18.49 -14.13 -16.28
C GLY A 333 17.51 -15.29 -16.31
N HIS A 334 17.56 -16.23 -15.36
CA HIS A 334 16.60 -17.31 -15.24
C HIS A 334 15.55 -17.01 -14.18
N VAL A 335 14.37 -17.64 -14.32
CA VAL A 335 13.27 -17.55 -13.36
C VAL A 335 13.01 -18.92 -12.75
N PHE A 336 12.96 -18.98 -11.43
CA PHE A 336 12.75 -20.20 -10.66
C PHE A 336 11.47 -20.14 -9.86
N LYS A 337 10.79 -21.27 -9.75
CA LYS A 337 9.80 -21.52 -8.70
C LYS A 337 10.50 -22.12 -7.48
N MET A 338 10.40 -21.43 -6.35
CA MET A 338 10.96 -21.88 -5.08
C MET A 338 9.85 -22.21 -4.06
N PRO A 339 9.61 -23.49 -3.73
CA PRO A 339 8.68 -23.89 -2.67
C PRO A 339 9.20 -23.46 -1.29
N LEU A 340 8.29 -23.06 -0.40
CA LEU A 340 8.63 -22.50 0.91
C LEU A 340 8.22 -23.38 2.10
N PHE A 341 7.62 -24.54 1.85
CA PHE A 341 7.08 -25.41 2.88
C PHE A 341 7.60 -26.83 2.67
N GLU A 342 7.85 -27.55 3.77
CA GLU A 342 8.37 -28.92 3.72
C GLU A 342 7.48 -29.87 2.89
N LYS A 343 8.13 -30.81 2.18
CA LYS A 343 7.42 -31.85 1.44
C LYS A 343 6.87 -32.89 2.41
N GLY A 344 5.57 -33.20 2.32
CA GLY A 344 4.93 -34.24 3.13
C GLY A 344 4.51 -33.82 4.55
N GLN A 345 4.96 -32.66 5.05
CA GLN A 345 4.48 -32.08 6.31
C GLN A 345 3.60 -30.85 6.06
N TYR A 346 2.37 -30.87 6.57
CA TYR A 346 1.40 -29.82 6.24
C TYR A 346 1.68 -28.51 6.98
N GLY A 347 2.04 -27.47 6.22
CA GLY A 347 2.07 -26.09 6.69
C GLY A 347 3.30 -25.72 7.53
N LYS A 348 4.29 -26.62 7.65
CA LYS A 348 5.57 -26.29 8.25
C LYS A 348 6.40 -25.47 7.26
N LEU A 349 6.65 -24.22 7.63
CA LEU A 349 7.50 -23.30 6.90
C LEU A 349 8.95 -23.80 7.00
N LEU A 350 9.70 -23.72 5.90
CA LEU A 350 11.14 -23.98 5.90
C LEU A 350 11.85 -23.00 6.84
N THR A 351 12.88 -23.44 7.55
CA THR A 351 13.67 -22.55 8.40
C THR A 351 14.46 -21.54 7.57
N LYS A 352 15.02 -20.49 8.21
CA LYS A 352 15.89 -19.51 7.52
C LYS A 352 17.07 -20.20 6.84
N PHE A 353 17.72 -21.15 7.53
CA PHE A 353 18.83 -21.91 6.98
C PHE A 353 18.40 -22.80 5.79
N GLU A 354 17.25 -23.46 5.88
CA GLU A 354 16.71 -24.26 4.76
C GLU A 354 16.35 -23.41 3.55
N ILE A 355 15.81 -22.21 3.75
CA ILE A 355 15.54 -21.24 2.67
C ILE A 355 16.87 -20.75 2.06
N GLN A 356 17.90 -20.51 2.87
CA GLN A 356 19.23 -20.15 2.37
C GLN A 356 19.78 -21.25 1.46
N ARG A 357 19.70 -22.52 1.86
CA ARG A 357 20.12 -23.66 1.02
C ARG A 357 19.37 -23.72 -0.32
N GLN A 358 18.09 -23.34 -0.35
CA GLN A 358 17.33 -23.24 -1.60
C GLN A 358 17.87 -22.13 -2.52
N PHE A 359 18.24 -20.98 -1.95
CA PHE A 359 18.84 -19.89 -2.72
C PHE A 359 20.24 -20.26 -3.23
N GLU A 360 21.07 -20.93 -2.44
CA GLU A 360 22.37 -21.44 -2.87
C GLU A 360 22.24 -22.45 -4.01
N TRP A 361 21.24 -23.34 -3.93
CA TRP A 361 20.91 -24.24 -5.02
C TRP A 361 20.47 -23.50 -6.28
N ILE A 362 19.63 -22.46 -6.15
CA ILE A 362 19.18 -21.63 -7.29
C ILE A 362 20.36 -20.93 -7.95
N GLU A 363 21.21 -20.26 -7.17
CA GLU A 363 22.37 -19.50 -7.69
C GLU A 363 23.38 -20.44 -8.37
N SER A 364 23.75 -21.54 -7.71
CA SER A 364 24.66 -22.54 -8.31
C SER A 364 24.09 -23.20 -9.57
N THR A 365 22.79 -23.51 -9.59
CA THR A 365 22.12 -24.06 -10.77
C THR A 365 22.10 -23.04 -11.91
N ALA A 366 21.76 -21.77 -11.63
CA ALA A 366 21.74 -20.72 -12.64
C ALA A 366 23.13 -20.49 -13.27
N LEU A 367 24.20 -20.56 -12.47
CA LEU A 367 25.58 -20.43 -12.95
C LEU A 367 26.08 -21.66 -13.75
N ALA A 368 25.52 -22.83 -13.49
CA ALA A 368 25.89 -24.07 -14.18
C ALA A 368 25.11 -24.30 -15.48
N MET A 369 23.99 -23.61 -15.66
CA MET A 369 23.19 -23.67 -16.89
C MET A 369 23.82 -22.86 -18.02
N ASP A 370 23.46 -23.20 -19.26
CA ASP A 370 23.82 -22.37 -20.41
C ASP A 370 23.24 -20.96 -20.25
N PRO A 371 23.99 -19.89 -20.59
CA PRO A 371 23.50 -18.53 -20.51
C PRO A 371 22.18 -18.38 -21.27
N PRO A 372 21.15 -17.74 -20.68
CA PRO A 372 19.88 -17.57 -21.35
C PRO A 372 20.04 -16.70 -22.59
N SER A 373 19.20 -16.91 -23.59
CA SER A 373 19.13 -15.96 -24.71
C SER A 373 18.78 -14.55 -24.19
N LYS A 374 19.19 -13.51 -24.91
CA LYS A 374 18.90 -12.12 -24.52
C LYS A 374 17.40 -11.86 -24.26
N SER A 375 16.51 -12.51 -25.01
CA SER A 375 15.06 -12.42 -24.79
C SER A 375 14.57 -13.20 -23.58
N GLU A 376 15.21 -14.31 -23.23
CA GLU A 376 14.86 -15.05 -22.03
C GLU A 376 15.28 -14.32 -20.77
N GLU A 377 16.51 -13.80 -20.77
CA GLU A 377 17.06 -12.97 -19.70
C GLU A 377 16.16 -11.76 -19.36
N HIS A 378 15.53 -11.18 -20.39
CA HIS A 378 14.74 -9.96 -20.28
C HIS A 378 13.24 -10.19 -20.46
N LEU A 379 12.73 -11.41 -20.26
CA LEU A 379 11.31 -11.73 -20.46
C LEU A 379 10.36 -10.78 -19.71
N ALA A 380 10.75 -10.32 -18.52
CA ALA A 380 9.91 -9.44 -17.72
C ALA A 380 9.77 -8.01 -18.28
N ALA A 381 10.53 -7.66 -19.33
CA ALA A 381 10.36 -6.40 -20.07
C ALA A 381 8.95 -6.25 -20.66
N LEU A 382 8.27 -7.37 -20.91
CA LEU A 382 6.86 -7.38 -21.31
C LEU A 382 5.94 -6.69 -20.28
N THR A 383 6.32 -6.67 -18.99
CA THR A 383 5.57 -5.98 -17.94
C THR A 383 5.95 -4.49 -17.79
N ALA A 384 6.99 -4.06 -18.49
CA ALA A 384 7.57 -2.71 -18.44
C ALA A 384 7.04 -1.76 -19.54
N VAL A 385 6.21 -2.27 -20.46
CA VAL A 385 5.60 -1.49 -21.56
C VAL A 385 4.18 -1.03 -21.24
N GLY A 386 3.58 -0.28 -22.17
CA GLY A 386 2.18 0.13 -22.10
C GLY A 386 1.22 -1.04 -21.92
N ARG A 387 0.14 -0.84 -21.16
CA ARG A 387 -0.76 -1.93 -20.72
C ARG A 387 -1.47 -2.63 -21.87
N ILE A 388 -1.77 -1.90 -22.94
CA ILE A 388 -2.41 -2.43 -24.15
C ILE A 388 -1.48 -3.39 -24.87
N GLU A 389 -0.21 -3.01 -25.03
CA GLU A 389 0.79 -3.88 -25.67
C GLU A 389 1.05 -5.11 -24.82
N TRP A 390 1.20 -4.94 -23.51
CA TRP A 390 1.37 -6.09 -22.61
C TRP A 390 0.16 -7.03 -22.67
N ALA A 391 -1.08 -6.51 -22.67
CA ALA A 391 -2.28 -7.33 -22.82
C ALA A 391 -2.26 -8.17 -24.11
N LYS A 392 -1.91 -7.55 -25.26
CA LYS A 392 -1.79 -8.23 -26.55
C LYS A 392 -0.73 -9.33 -26.52
N ASN A 393 0.47 -9.03 -26.03
CA ASN A 393 1.56 -9.99 -25.92
C ASN A 393 1.19 -11.15 -24.98
N ARG A 394 0.51 -10.86 -23.86
CA ARG A 394 0.04 -11.88 -22.92
C ARG A 394 -0.97 -12.83 -23.58
N GLU A 395 -1.94 -12.30 -24.31
CA GLU A 395 -2.94 -13.10 -25.05
C GLU A 395 -2.29 -13.97 -26.13
N GLN A 396 -1.35 -13.39 -26.89
CA GLN A 396 -0.70 -14.07 -28.01
C GLN A 396 0.24 -15.18 -27.56
N PHE A 397 1.12 -14.92 -26.58
CA PHE A 397 2.23 -15.83 -26.26
C PHE A 397 2.00 -16.66 -24.99
N PHE A 398 1.02 -16.34 -24.15
CA PHE A 398 0.81 -16.97 -22.84
C PHE A 398 -0.61 -17.53 -22.62
N SER A 399 -1.37 -17.73 -23.69
CA SER A 399 -2.72 -18.32 -23.64
C SER A 399 -2.74 -19.85 -23.51
N GLY A 400 -1.63 -20.53 -23.77
CA GLY A 400 -1.51 -21.99 -23.69
C GLY A 400 -0.10 -22.51 -23.44
N GLY A 401 0.03 -23.84 -23.46
CA GLY A 401 1.32 -24.54 -23.46
C GLY A 401 2.20 -24.34 -22.22
N VAL A 402 3.52 -24.32 -22.43
CA VAL A 402 4.51 -24.12 -21.36
C VAL A 402 4.51 -22.68 -20.84
N ASN A 403 4.35 -21.69 -21.73
CA ASN A 403 4.34 -20.27 -21.38
C ASN A 403 3.24 -19.92 -20.39
N LYS A 404 2.00 -20.38 -20.62
CA LYS A 404 0.89 -20.20 -19.67
C LYS A 404 1.23 -20.77 -18.29
N ARG A 405 1.72 -22.01 -18.24
CA ARG A 405 2.05 -22.69 -16.98
C ARG A 405 3.17 -21.97 -16.22
N SER A 406 4.22 -21.53 -16.92
CA SER A 406 5.33 -20.77 -16.35
C SER A 406 4.88 -19.39 -15.85
N LEU A 407 4.09 -18.66 -16.65
CA LEU A 407 3.51 -17.37 -16.25
C LEU A 407 2.62 -17.50 -15.01
N GLU A 408 1.76 -18.51 -14.95
CA GLU A 408 0.92 -18.78 -13.78
C GLU A 408 1.75 -19.01 -12.51
N MET A 409 2.97 -19.56 -12.61
CA MET A 409 3.86 -19.69 -11.44
C MET A 409 4.33 -18.34 -10.92
N ILE A 410 4.60 -17.36 -11.79
CA ILE A 410 4.98 -16.00 -11.39
C ILE A 410 3.76 -15.25 -10.83
N GLU A 411 2.65 -15.27 -11.56
CA GLU A 411 1.40 -14.59 -11.19
C GLU A 411 0.87 -15.09 -9.84
N SER A 412 0.94 -16.41 -9.59
CA SER A 412 0.49 -17.02 -8.33
C SER A 412 1.53 -17.03 -7.21
N ALA A 413 2.78 -16.63 -7.44
CA ALA A 413 3.80 -16.56 -6.39
C ALA A 413 3.37 -15.69 -5.19
N ILE A 414 3.88 -15.94 -3.99
CA ILE A 414 3.56 -15.12 -2.82
C ILE A 414 4.06 -13.67 -3.02
N PHE A 415 5.27 -13.53 -3.54
CA PHE A 415 5.89 -12.31 -4.09
C PHE A 415 7.05 -12.75 -5.01
N VAL A 416 7.71 -11.80 -5.66
CA VAL A 416 8.90 -12.05 -6.48
C VAL A 416 10.15 -11.65 -5.70
N VAL A 417 11.20 -12.47 -5.77
CA VAL A 417 12.55 -12.14 -5.29
C VAL A 417 13.46 -11.95 -6.49
N VAL A 418 14.27 -10.90 -6.48
CA VAL A 418 15.31 -10.66 -7.47
C VAL A 418 16.67 -10.68 -6.78
N LEU A 419 17.51 -11.63 -7.16
CA LEU A 419 18.91 -11.67 -6.79
C LEU A 419 19.67 -10.77 -7.76
N GLN A 420 20.01 -9.56 -7.30
CA GLN A 420 20.61 -8.53 -8.12
C GLN A 420 22.12 -8.73 -8.21
N ASP A 421 22.62 -8.72 -9.44
CA ASP A 421 24.04 -8.89 -9.74
C ASP A 421 24.90 -7.68 -9.38
N ASP A 422 24.28 -6.52 -9.25
CA ASP A 422 24.95 -5.26 -8.92
C ASP A 422 25.10 -5.07 -7.40
N VAL A 423 26.06 -4.22 -7.05
CA VAL A 423 26.24 -3.67 -5.70
C VAL A 423 25.56 -2.30 -5.62
N ALA A 424 24.82 -2.05 -4.54
CA ALA A 424 24.27 -0.72 -4.27
C ALA A 424 25.40 0.22 -3.82
N LYS A 425 25.68 1.27 -4.60
CA LYS A 425 26.82 2.19 -4.37
C LYS A 425 26.43 3.40 -3.53
N ASP A 426 25.25 3.94 -3.80
CA ASP A 426 24.68 5.12 -3.17
C ASP A 426 23.13 5.03 -3.25
N TRP A 427 22.43 5.88 -2.50
CA TRP A 427 20.97 5.84 -2.47
C TRP A 427 20.29 6.24 -3.77
N THR A 428 20.94 7.08 -4.57
CA THR A 428 20.41 7.51 -5.87
C THR A 428 20.50 6.37 -6.88
N SER A 429 21.66 5.72 -7.00
CA SER A 429 21.83 4.56 -7.89
C SER A 429 20.96 3.38 -7.46
N MET A 430 20.85 3.10 -6.15
CA MET A 430 19.95 2.08 -5.63
C MET A 430 18.49 2.41 -5.92
N GLY A 431 18.06 3.66 -5.73
CA GLY A 431 16.70 4.10 -6.03
C GLY A 431 16.33 3.94 -7.51
N LYS A 432 17.22 4.33 -8.43
CA LYS A 432 17.07 4.09 -9.88
C LYS A 432 16.93 2.57 -10.16
N ASN A 433 17.83 1.76 -9.60
CA ASN A 433 17.77 0.31 -9.79
C ASN A 433 16.52 -0.36 -9.19
N LEU A 434 15.98 0.15 -8.08
CA LEU A 434 14.76 -0.39 -7.48
C LEU A 434 13.50 -0.02 -8.27
N ILE A 435 13.40 1.20 -8.81
CA ILE A 435 12.19 1.63 -9.52
C ILE A 435 12.05 0.98 -10.90
N HIS A 436 13.15 0.75 -11.62
CA HIS A 436 13.11 0.25 -13.01
C HIS A 436 14.04 -0.94 -13.32
N GLY A 437 15.01 -1.27 -12.46
CA GLY A 437 15.99 -2.32 -12.74
C GLY A 437 16.75 -2.08 -14.05
N ASN A 438 16.93 -3.13 -14.85
CA ASN A 438 17.45 -3.02 -16.22
C ASN A 438 16.33 -3.02 -17.29
N GLY A 439 15.07 -2.85 -16.86
CA GLY A 439 13.88 -2.95 -17.72
C GLY A 439 13.40 -4.38 -17.98
N GLY A 440 14.21 -5.42 -17.74
CA GLY A 440 13.86 -6.82 -18.01
C GLY A 440 13.94 -7.78 -16.82
N ASN A 441 14.39 -7.32 -15.65
CA ASN A 441 14.64 -8.13 -14.46
C ASN A 441 13.71 -7.85 -13.27
N ARG A 442 12.52 -7.29 -13.54
CA ARG A 442 11.49 -6.98 -12.54
C ARG A 442 10.13 -7.39 -13.09
N TRP A 443 9.29 -8.01 -12.26
CA TRP A 443 7.90 -8.29 -12.64
C TRP A 443 7.00 -7.16 -12.11
N PHE A 444 6.83 -6.10 -12.90
CA PHE A 444 6.16 -4.87 -12.44
C PHE A 444 4.69 -5.05 -12.09
N ASP A 445 4.05 -6.10 -12.61
CA ASP A 445 2.68 -6.47 -12.29
C ASP A 445 2.51 -7.10 -10.90
N LYS A 446 3.60 -7.58 -10.27
CA LYS A 446 3.51 -8.25 -8.97
C LYS A 446 3.22 -7.23 -7.88
N SER A 447 2.43 -7.61 -6.87
CA SER A 447 2.16 -6.76 -5.71
C SER A 447 3.44 -6.12 -5.15
N PHE A 448 4.51 -6.89 -5.02
CA PHE A 448 5.86 -6.37 -4.86
C PHE A 448 6.96 -7.35 -5.32
N ASN A 449 8.12 -6.78 -5.63
CA ASN A 449 9.39 -7.45 -5.90
C ASN A 449 10.36 -7.10 -4.75
N LEU A 450 10.90 -8.10 -4.06
CA LEU A 450 11.99 -7.96 -3.08
C LEU A 450 13.33 -8.07 -3.82
N VAL A 451 14.19 -7.07 -3.73
CA VAL A 451 15.47 -7.03 -4.45
C VAL A 451 16.62 -7.14 -3.45
N ILE A 452 17.51 -8.11 -3.67
CA ILE A 452 18.67 -8.41 -2.81
C ILE A 452 19.94 -8.12 -3.59
N TYR A 453 20.81 -7.26 -3.07
CA TYR A 453 22.07 -6.86 -3.71
C TYR A 453 23.26 -7.67 -3.20
N LYS A 454 24.34 -7.77 -4.00
CA LYS A 454 25.55 -8.53 -3.63
C LYS A 454 26.22 -8.05 -2.35
N ASN A 455 26.10 -6.78 -1.99
CA ASN A 455 26.63 -6.22 -0.73
C ASN A 455 25.71 -6.46 0.49
N SER A 456 24.76 -7.39 0.41
CA SER A 456 23.85 -7.73 1.51
C SER A 456 23.02 -6.54 2.00
N VAL A 457 22.49 -5.78 1.06
CA VAL A 457 21.40 -4.82 1.31
C VAL A 457 20.19 -5.19 0.48
N ALA A 458 19.01 -4.72 0.88
CA ALA A 458 17.77 -5.07 0.21
C ALA A 458 16.83 -3.87 0.08
N GLY A 459 15.99 -3.87 -0.95
CA GLY A 459 14.89 -2.92 -1.10
C GLY A 459 13.71 -3.59 -1.78
N PHE A 460 12.66 -2.84 -2.08
CA PHE A 460 11.53 -3.39 -2.82
C PHE A 460 10.98 -2.43 -3.87
N ASN A 461 10.32 -3.00 -4.87
CA ASN A 461 9.46 -2.33 -5.84
C ASN A 461 8.02 -2.82 -5.63
N ALA A 462 7.01 -1.95 -5.68
CA ALA A 462 5.61 -2.32 -5.44
C ALA A 462 4.67 -1.74 -6.50
N GLU A 463 3.71 -2.56 -6.94
CA GLU A 463 2.59 -2.14 -7.79
C GLU A 463 1.59 -1.32 -6.96
N HIS A 464 1.05 -0.22 -7.51
CA HIS A 464 0.31 0.76 -6.71
C HIS A 464 -1.22 0.58 -6.70
N ALA A 465 -1.81 -0.10 -7.69
CA ALA A 465 -3.26 -0.25 -7.75
C ALA A 465 -3.84 -0.94 -6.51
N TRP A 466 -3.14 -1.93 -5.95
CA TRP A 466 -3.65 -2.69 -4.81
C TRP A 466 -3.57 -1.97 -3.45
N ALA A 467 -2.60 -1.06 -3.24
CA ALA A 467 -2.46 -0.32 -1.99
C ALA A 467 -1.63 0.97 -2.10
N ASP A 468 -1.72 1.77 -1.04
CA ASP A 468 -0.93 2.98 -0.83
C ASP A 468 0.37 2.68 -0.05
N ALA A 469 1.41 3.49 -0.27
CA ALA A 469 2.74 3.30 0.31
C ALA A 469 2.80 3.03 1.83
N PRO A 470 1.98 3.66 2.70
CA PRO A 470 2.00 3.37 4.14
C PRO A 470 1.78 1.90 4.51
N VAL A 471 1.03 1.15 3.70
CA VAL A 471 0.78 -0.28 3.93
C VAL A 471 2.07 -1.07 3.78
N MET A 472 2.79 -0.88 2.66
CA MET A 472 4.08 -1.54 2.43
C MET A 472 5.17 -1.03 3.37
N ALA A 473 5.17 0.27 3.72
CA ALA A 473 6.10 0.83 4.69
C ALA A 473 5.97 0.14 6.07
N HIS A 474 4.74 -0.19 6.51
CA HIS A 474 4.54 -0.92 7.76
C HIS A 474 5.15 -2.33 7.70
N VAL A 475 4.89 -3.09 6.64
CA VAL A 475 5.43 -4.44 6.48
C VAL A 475 6.96 -4.40 6.39
N TRP A 476 7.50 -3.45 5.62
CA TRP A 476 8.93 -3.26 5.45
C TRP A 476 9.61 -2.91 6.76
N GLU A 477 9.07 -1.95 7.52
CA GLU A 477 9.57 -1.60 8.85
C GLU A 477 9.53 -2.82 9.78
N GLN A 478 8.42 -3.55 9.83
CA GLN A 478 8.26 -4.73 10.69
C GLN A 478 9.29 -5.82 10.34
N VAL A 479 9.45 -6.16 9.06
CA VAL A 479 10.38 -7.21 8.61
C VAL A 479 11.84 -6.78 8.81
N TYR A 480 12.17 -5.55 8.42
CA TYR A 480 13.56 -5.05 8.46
C TYR A 480 14.05 -4.81 9.89
N THR A 481 13.20 -4.26 10.77
CA THR A 481 13.59 -4.06 12.18
C THR A 481 13.71 -5.37 12.95
N LYS A 482 12.91 -6.39 12.59
CA LYS A 482 12.90 -7.67 13.31
C LYS A 482 14.22 -8.40 13.27
N GLN A 483 14.88 -8.45 12.10
CA GLN A 483 16.20 -9.07 12.00
C GLN A 483 17.23 -8.42 12.93
N CYS A 484 17.16 -7.09 13.17
CA CYS A 484 18.12 -6.36 13.99
C CYS A 484 18.14 -6.82 15.45
N TYR A 485 17.02 -7.26 16.01
CA TYR A 485 16.96 -7.72 17.40
C TYR A 485 16.83 -9.24 17.54
N THR A 486 16.53 -9.97 16.46
CA THR A 486 16.60 -11.44 16.47
C THR A 486 17.98 -11.99 16.15
N MET A 487 18.86 -11.16 15.56
CA MET A 487 20.23 -11.51 15.16
C MET A 487 20.34 -12.93 14.57
N PRO A 488 19.70 -13.18 13.40
CA PRO A 488 19.42 -14.53 12.93
C PRO A 488 20.60 -15.19 12.19
N TYR A 489 21.83 -14.73 12.43
CA TYR A 489 23.03 -15.17 11.72
C TYR A 489 24.04 -15.78 12.69
N ASP A 490 24.80 -16.77 12.22
CA ASP A 490 25.93 -17.35 12.94
C ASP A 490 27.24 -16.58 12.69
N ASP A 491 28.34 -17.04 13.28
CA ASP A 491 29.67 -16.41 13.16
C ASP A 491 30.20 -16.37 11.72
N ASN A 492 29.71 -17.24 10.83
CA ASN A 492 30.07 -17.26 9.41
C ASN A 492 29.16 -16.36 8.57
N GLY A 493 28.17 -15.73 9.19
CA GLY A 493 27.14 -14.92 8.53
C GLY A 493 26.05 -15.73 7.84
N ASP A 494 26.01 -17.05 8.02
CA ASP A 494 24.91 -17.89 7.53
C ASP A 494 23.70 -17.74 8.45
N ALA A 495 22.51 -18.04 7.94
CA ALA A 495 21.33 -18.12 8.79
C ALA A 495 21.53 -19.18 9.90
N SER A 496 21.28 -18.81 11.15
CA SER A 496 21.51 -19.70 12.28
C SER A 496 20.68 -20.99 12.18
N VAL A 497 21.33 -22.13 12.42
CA VAL A 497 20.71 -23.46 12.42
C VAL A 497 20.01 -23.70 13.76
N LEU A 498 18.71 -24.03 13.75
CA LEU A 498 17.98 -24.31 15.00
C LEU A 498 18.14 -25.77 15.45
N SER A 499 18.37 -26.67 14.50
CA SER A 499 18.63 -28.09 14.78
C SER A 499 19.50 -28.73 13.70
N GLU A 500 20.33 -29.70 14.09
CA GLU A 500 21.22 -30.41 13.15
C GLU A 500 20.46 -31.14 12.03
N ARG A 501 19.17 -31.43 12.24
CA ARG A 501 18.28 -31.99 11.22
C ARG A 501 18.12 -31.09 9.99
N GLU A 502 18.27 -29.77 10.12
CA GLU A 502 18.14 -28.82 9.00
C GLU A 502 19.28 -28.94 7.99
N ARG A 503 20.47 -29.36 8.45
CA ARG A 503 21.63 -29.56 7.55
C ARG A 503 21.44 -30.74 6.61
N VAL A 504 20.73 -31.76 7.09
CA VAL A 504 20.44 -33.00 6.36
C VAL A 504 18.99 -33.08 5.87
N SER A 505 18.22 -32.00 6.02
CA SER A 505 16.80 -32.02 5.64
C SER A 505 16.64 -32.15 4.12
N ASN A 506 15.63 -32.92 3.73
CA ASN A 506 15.26 -33.11 2.33
C ASN A 506 14.35 -31.97 1.87
N LEU A 507 14.93 -31.02 1.13
CA LEU A 507 14.24 -29.81 0.70
C LEU A 507 13.32 -30.09 -0.50
N PRO A 508 12.17 -29.40 -0.60
CA PRO A 508 11.32 -29.51 -1.78
C PRO A 508 12.05 -28.97 -3.02
N PRO A 509 12.01 -29.65 -4.18
CA PRO A 509 12.81 -29.24 -5.33
C PRO A 509 12.33 -27.90 -5.90
N CYS A 510 13.28 -26.99 -6.08
CA CYS A 510 13.12 -25.82 -6.93
C CYS A 510 13.01 -26.23 -8.40
N ARG A 511 12.34 -25.40 -9.22
CA ARG A 511 12.17 -25.68 -10.66
C ARG A 511 12.47 -24.43 -11.46
N VAL A 512 13.30 -24.57 -12.49
CA VAL A 512 13.46 -23.54 -13.53
C VAL A 512 12.16 -23.43 -14.31
N LEU A 513 11.72 -22.21 -14.60
CA LEU A 513 10.61 -21.94 -15.50
C LEU A 513 11.14 -21.85 -16.93
N THR A 514 10.52 -22.59 -17.83
CA THR A 514 10.91 -22.62 -19.24
C THR A 514 9.88 -21.90 -20.11
N TRP A 515 10.36 -21.45 -21.27
CA TRP A 515 9.59 -20.61 -22.19
C TRP A 515 9.75 -21.11 -23.62
N ASP A 516 8.66 -21.06 -24.37
CA ASP A 516 8.63 -21.33 -25.79
C ASP A 516 8.72 -20.02 -26.57
N PHE A 517 9.85 -19.83 -27.26
CA PHE A 517 10.14 -18.69 -28.11
C PHE A 517 9.85 -18.93 -29.60
N SER A 518 9.40 -20.12 -29.98
CA SER A 518 9.20 -20.51 -31.39
C SER A 518 8.14 -19.68 -32.12
N THR A 519 7.25 -19.03 -31.38
CA THR A 519 6.07 -18.30 -31.89
C THR A 519 6.29 -16.79 -32.08
N GLY A 520 7.53 -16.29 -31.96
CA GLY A 520 7.85 -14.86 -32.13
C GLY A 520 7.90 -14.05 -30.83
N LEU A 521 7.80 -14.71 -29.67
CA LEU A 521 7.96 -14.09 -28.34
C LEU A 521 9.30 -13.34 -28.21
N HIS A 522 10.35 -13.82 -28.89
CA HIS A 522 11.67 -13.20 -28.88
C HIS A 522 11.63 -11.72 -29.31
N SER A 523 10.97 -11.44 -30.43
CA SER A 523 10.85 -10.08 -30.97
C SER A 523 10.02 -9.17 -30.07
N ALA A 524 8.94 -9.69 -29.47
CA ALA A 524 8.10 -8.93 -28.55
C ALA A 524 8.86 -8.52 -27.28
N VAL A 525 9.68 -9.43 -26.73
CA VAL A 525 10.53 -9.11 -25.58
C VAL A 525 11.58 -8.06 -25.93
N LEU A 526 12.29 -8.22 -27.05
CA LEU A 526 13.34 -7.27 -27.42
C LEU A 526 12.78 -5.87 -27.72
N LYS A 527 11.60 -5.77 -28.37
CA LYS A 527 10.89 -4.50 -28.56
C LYS A 527 10.52 -3.87 -27.22
N SER A 528 9.95 -4.67 -26.31
CA SER A 528 9.55 -4.19 -24.99
C SER A 528 10.75 -3.72 -24.16
N LEU A 529 11.89 -4.39 -24.30
CA LEU A 529 13.13 -4.02 -23.63
C LEU A 529 13.69 -2.69 -24.17
N GLU A 530 13.58 -2.42 -25.47
CA GLU A 530 14.04 -1.16 -26.05
C GLU A 530 13.22 0.02 -25.53
N GLU A 531 11.88 -0.10 -25.55
CA GLU A 531 10.98 0.92 -24.98
C GLU A 531 11.24 1.14 -23.47
N ALA A 532 11.49 0.06 -22.73
CA ALA A 532 11.85 0.16 -21.32
C ALA A 532 13.17 0.93 -21.13
N LYS A 533 14.17 0.69 -21.98
CA LYS A 533 15.46 1.40 -21.94
C LYS A 533 15.33 2.87 -22.28
N GLU A 534 14.49 3.23 -23.26
CA GLU A 534 14.19 4.63 -23.56
C GLU A 534 13.60 5.34 -22.32
N ALA A 535 12.58 4.75 -21.69
CA ALA A 535 11.99 5.30 -20.46
C ALA A 535 12.98 5.40 -19.30
N ILE A 536 13.87 4.40 -19.14
CA ILE A 536 14.94 4.43 -18.13
C ILE A 536 15.95 5.54 -18.42
N SER A 537 16.30 5.74 -19.68
CA SER A 537 17.26 6.78 -20.08
C SER A 537 16.74 8.18 -19.77
N ASP A 538 15.42 8.38 -19.91
CA ASP A 538 14.73 9.63 -19.64
C ASP A 538 14.46 9.88 -18.15
N PHE A 539 14.37 8.84 -17.33
CA PHE A 539 14.13 8.99 -15.90
C PHE A 539 15.33 9.61 -15.17
N ASP A 540 15.06 10.66 -14.39
CA ASP A 540 16.01 11.23 -13.45
C ASP A 540 15.53 11.07 -12.00
N LEU A 541 16.51 10.92 -11.10
CA LEU A 541 16.28 10.75 -9.67
C LEU A 541 17.51 11.25 -8.92
N LYS A 542 17.26 11.97 -7.83
CA LYS A 542 18.23 12.31 -6.78
C LYS A 542 17.65 11.94 -5.42
N VAL A 543 18.42 11.20 -4.62
CA VAL A 543 18.08 10.88 -3.24
C VAL A 543 19.03 11.64 -2.30
N ILE A 544 18.46 12.36 -1.34
CA ILE A 544 19.20 13.08 -0.30
C ILE A 544 18.77 12.58 1.09
N SER A 545 19.74 12.46 1.98
CA SER A 545 19.52 12.17 3.40
C SER A 545 20.04 13.36 4.20
N HIS A 546 19.13 14.25 4.57
CA HIS A 546 19.44 15.46 5.31
C HIS A 546 19.60 15.11 6.80
N THR A 547 20.82 15.24 7.32
CA THR A 547 21.17 14.86 8.70
C THR A 547 21.50 16.05 9.60
N ASN A 548 21.39 17.28 9.09
CA ASN A 548 21.69 18.49 9.88
C ASN A 548 20.64 18.74 10.97
N TYR A 549 19.40 18.28 10.77
CA TYR A 549 18.32 18.26 11.75
C TYR A 549 17.14 17.41 11.24
N GLY A 550 16.20 17.08 12.12
CA GLY A 550 14.93 16.45 11.78
C GLY A 550 13.78 17.03 12.59
N LYS A 551 12.81 16.18 12.99
CA LYS A 551 11.61 16.64 13.70
C LYS A 551 11.91 17.33 15.03
N GLY A 552 13.08 17.09 15.62
CA GLY A 552 13.48 17.66 16.91
C GLY A 552 13.67 19.17 16.84
N LEU A 553 14.35 19.66 15.81
CA LEU A 553 14.48 21.10 15.56
C LEU A 553 13.17 21.70 15.08
N ILE A 554 12.51 21.07 14.11
CA ILE A 554 11.29 21.64 13.49
C ILE A 554 10.20 21.89 14.54
N LYS A 555 10.03 21.00 15.52
CA LYS A 555 9.06 21.21 16.60
C LYS A 555 9.33 22.43 17.46
N LYS A 556 10.57 22.97 17.50
CA LYS A 556 10.89 24.20 18.24
C LYS A 556 10.26 25.43 17.59
N PHE A 557 10.11 25.44 16.27
CA PHE A 557 9.34 26.45 15.51
C PHE A 557 7.83 26.42 15.79
N ARG A 558 7.35 25.45 16.58
CA ARG A 558 5.93 25.21 16.92
C ARG A 558 5.05 24.84 15.73
N VAL A 559 5.63 24.33 14.65
CA VAL A 559 4.91 23.87 13.45
C VAL A 559 4.99 22.35 13.27
N SER A 560 4.14 21.81 12.39
CA SER A 560 4.20 20.40 11.97
C SER A 560 5.46 20.14 11.12
N PRO A 561 6.23 19.05 11.38
CA PRO A 561 7.33 18.65 10.50
C PRO A 561 6.93 18.48 9.04
N ASP A 562 5.73 17.96 8.80
CA ASP A 562 5.18 17.76 7.47
C ASP A 562 4.90 19.09 6.76
N ALA A 563 4.22 20.02 7.43
CA ALA A 563 3.94 21.35 6.92
C ALA A 563 5.22 22.16 6.64
N PHE A 564 6.21 22.07 7.54
CA PHE A 564 7.50 22.72 7.38
C PHE A 564 8.23 22.23 6.12
N ILE A 565 8.23 20.91 5.88
CA ILE A 565 8.81 20.32 4.67
C ILE A 565 8.05 20.80 3.43
N GLN A 566 6.72 20.80 3.46
CA GLN A 566 5.91 21.29 2.34
C GLN A 566 6.21 22.75 1.99
N MET A 567 6.41 23.61 2.99
CA MET A 567 6.83 25.00 2.79
C MET A 567 8.25 25.09 2.23
N ALA A 568 9.18 24.25 2.69
CA ALA A 568 10.52 24.16 2.11
C ALA A 568 10.46 23.76 0.62
N LEU A 569 9.59 22.81 0.25
CA LEU A 569 9.39 22.39 -1.13
C LEU A 569 8.81 23.53 -1.99
N GLN A 570 7.85 24.32 -1.47
CA GLN A 570 7.31 25.46 -2.21
C GLN A 570 8.38 26.53 -2.45
N LEU A 571 9.21 26.82 -1.44
CA LEU A 571 10.32 27.77 -1.56
C LEU A 571 11.35 27.29 -2.58
N ALA A 572 11.75 26.01 -2.50
CA ALA A 572 12.68 25.41 -3.44
C ALA A 572 12.13 25.47 -4.88
N TYR A 573 10.85 25.16 -5.07
CA TYR A 573 10.24 25.14 -6.41
C TYR A 573 10.20 26.54 -7.03
N TYR A 574 9.86 27.55 -6.21
CA TYR A 574 9.85 28.93 -6.66
C TYR A 574 11.24 29.45 -7.04
N ARG A 575 12.29 29.08 -6.27
CA ARG A 575 13.68 29.42 -6.62
C ARG A 575 14.15 28.74 -7.90
N ASN A 576 13.74 27.50 -8.10
CA ASN A 576 14.11 26.69 -9.26
C ASN A 576 13.41 27.17 -10.56
N SER A 577 12.11 27.45 -10.48
CA SER A 577 11.27 27.72 -11.66
C SER A 577 10.90 29.19 -11.88
N GLY A 578 11.03 30.03 -10.84
CA GLY A 578 10.51 31.40 -10.83
C GLY A 578 8.98 31.48 -10.74
N THR A 579 8.29 30.36 -10.55
CA THR A 579 6.82 30.29 -10.58
C THR A 579 6.26 29.56 -9.37
N ILE A 580 4.96 29.72 -9.13
CA ILE A 580 4.20 28.92 -8.18
C ILE A 580 3.33 27.97 -8.99
N THR A 581 3.38 26.68 -8.65
CA THR A 581 2.62 25.65 -9.37
C THR A 581 1.64 24.95 -8.46
N GLN A 582 0.71 24.22 -9.06
CA GLN A 582 -0.20 23.36 -8.32
C GLN A 582 0.56 22.15 -7.74
N THR A 583 0.50 22.01 -6.42
CA THR A 583 1.19 20.95 -5.69
C THR A 583 0.18 19.92 -5.16
N TYR A 584 0.44 18.65 -5.42
CA TYR A 584 -0.29 17.51 -4.86
C TYR A 584 0.44 17.02 -3.60
N GLU A 585 -0.30 16.73 -2.53
CA GLU A 585 0.19 15.96 -1.40
C GLU A 585 -0.79 14.85 -1.04
N SER A 586 -0.28 13.62 -0.88
CA SER A 586 -1.08 12.47 -0.47
C SER A 586 -1.42 12.51 1.02
N SER A 587 -2.71 12.41 1.37
CA SER A 587 -3.18 12.23 2.74
C SER A 587 -4.02 10.97 2.87
N MET A 588 -3.77 10.15 3.90
CA MET A 588 -4.49 8.90 4.09
C MET A 588 -5.93 9.12 4.61
N THR A 589 -6.89 8.39 4.03
CA THR A 589 -8.29 8.36 4.50
C THR A 589 -8.63 7.06 5.22
N ARG A 590 -7.62 6.33 5.71
CA ARG A 590 -7.77 5.05 6.42
C ARG A 590 -8.51 5.13 7.77
N LEU A 591 -8.92 6.33 8.21
CA LEU A 591 -9.91 6.49 9.29
C LEU A 591 -11.32 6.02 8.89
N TYR A 592 -11.53 5.73 7.60
CA TYR A 592 -12.79 5.27 7.04
C TYR A 592 -12.65 3.85 6.50
N ARG A 593 -13.77 3.12 6.48
CA ARG A 593 -13.85 1.81 5.85
C ARG A 593 -13.42 1.92 4.38
N ASP A 594 -12.53 1.02 3.98
CA ASP A 594 -11.91 0.97 2.66
C ASP A 594 -11.24 2.27 2.19
N GLY A 595 -10.88 3.16 3.12
CA GLY A 595 -10.19 4.41 2.80
C GLY A 595 -8.83 4.19 2.14
N ARG A 596 -8.58 4.98 1.08
CA ARG A 596 -7.30 5.08 0.36
C ARG A 596 -6.66 6.43 0.70
N THR A 597 -6.74 7.38 -0.22
CA THR A 597 -6.12 8.70 -0.13
C THR A 597 -7.11 9.83 -0.45
N GLU A 598 -6.80 11.02 0.03
CA GLU A 598 -7.31 12.32 -0.40
C GLU A 598 -6.10 13.21 -0.75
N THR A 599 -6.34 14.31 -1.46
CA THR A 599 -5.32 15.31 -1.78
C THR A 599 -5.35 16.45 -0.78
N VAL A 600 -4.18 16.80 -0.26
CA VAL A 600 -3.90 18.10 0.33
C VAL A 600 -3.27 18.96 -0.77
N ARG A 601 -3.66 20.23 -0.82
CA ARG A 601 -3.16 21.23 -1.78
C ARG A 601 -2.29 22.22 -1.01
N PRO A 602 -0.95 22.02 -0.94
CA PRO A 602 -0.09 22.83 -0.07
C PRO A 602 0.05 24.29 -0.50
N VAL A 603 -0.32 24.61 -1.75
CA VAL A 603 -0.24 25.97 -2.28
C VAL A 603 -1.51 26.73 -1.88
N THR A 604 -1.34 27.69 -0.99
CA THR A 604 -2.38 28.61 -0.50
C THR A 604 -1.88 30.05 -0.62
N ASP A 605 -2.77 31.02 -0.37
CA ASP A 605 -2.35 32.43 -0.30
C ASP A 605 -1.28 32.66 0.76
N GLU A 606 -1.39 31.96 1.89
CA GLU A 606 -0.44 32.02 2.98
C GLU A 606 0.92 31.39 2.61
N SER A 607 0.93 30.25 1.90
CA SER A 607 2.19 29.68 1.40
C SER A 607 2.85 30.58 0.35
N LYS A 608 2.06 31.21 -0.53
CA LYS A 608 2.53 32.18 -1.52
C LYS A 608 3.15 33.41 -0.85
N ALA A 609 2.48 33.96 0.16
CA ALA A 609 3.00 35.07 0.94
C ALA A 609 4.32 34.69 1.65
N PHE A 610 4.39 33.51 2.25
CA PHE A 610 5.62 32.98 2.84
C PHE A 610 6.77 32.88 1.82
N VAL A 611 6.54 32.24 0.67
CA VAL A 611 7.57 32.07 -0.37
C VAL A 611 8.09 33.42 -0.86
N HIS A 612 7.19 34.36 -1.17
CA HIS A 612 7.59 35.71 -1.59
C HIS A 612 8.33 36.47 -0.48
N GLY A 613 7.86 36.39 0.77
CA GLY A 613 8.55 37.03 1.91
C GLY A 613 9.93 36.45 2.18
N MET A 614 10.15 35.15 1.91
CA MET A 614 11.46 34.51 2.12
C MET A 614 12.51 34.93 1.08
N VAL A 615 12.09 35.31 -0.13
CA VAL A 615 13.01 35.77 -1.19
C VAL A 615 13.19 37.29 -1.22
N ASP A 616 12.35 38.04 -0.49
CA ASP A 616 12.44 39.50 -0.40
C ASP A 616 13.52 39.90 0.62
N PRO A 617 14.58 40.63 0.21
CA PRO A 617 15.63 41.09 1.13
C PRO A 617 15.14 42.13 2.15
N ASN A 618 13.98 42.77 1.92
CA ASN A 618 13.44 43.81 2.79
C ASN A 618 12.56 43.26 3.93
N VAL A 619 12.23 41.97 3.91
CA VAL A 619 11.42 41.33 4.95
C VAL A 619 12.34 40.81 6.06
N SER A 620 12.04 41.19 7.30
CA SER A 620 12.82 40.77 8.48
C SER A 620 12.65 39.27 8.78
N ASP A 621 13.62 38.69 9.47
CA ASP A 621 13.57 37.25 9.83
C ASP A 621 12.40 36.94 10.76
N ALA A 622 12.02 37.87 11.63
CA ALA A 622 10.84 37.75 12.48
C ALA A 622 9.54 37.65 11.65
N GLU A 623 9.42 38.46 10.59
CA GLU A 623 8.26 38.42 9.71
C GLU A 623 8.26 37.18 8.81
N LYS A 624 9.43 36.75 8.31
CA LYS A 624 9.58 35.47 7.59
C LYS A 624 9.13 34.29 8.45
N LEU A 625 9.53 34.26 9.72
CA LEU A 625 9.11 33.24 10.67
C LEU A 625 7.60 33.27 10.92
N ARG A 626 7.00 34.46 11.07
CA ARG A 626 5.55 34.62 11.22
C ARG A 626 4.79 34.07 10.01
N LEU A 627 5.24 34.40 8.80
CA LEU A 627 4.66 33.91 7.55
C LEU A 627 4.80 32.39 7.42
N LEU A 628 5.95 31.82 7.78
CA LEU A 628 6.16 30.37 7.80
C LEU A 628 5.17 29.68 8.74
N GLN A 629 5.00 30.19 9.97
CA GLN A 629 4.07 29.64 10.94
C GLN A 629 2.62 29.69 10.45
N GLN A 630 2.20 30.83 9.89
CA GLN A 630 0.87 31.01 9.33
C GLN A 630 0.60 30.03 8.17
N ALA A 631 1.55 29.87 7.24
CA ALA A 631 1.41 28.93 6.14
C ALA A 631 1.35 27.47 6.64
N CYS A 632 2.17 27.13 7.64
CA CYS A 632 2.15 25.80 8.26
C CYS A 632 0.82 25.49 8.97
N ASP A 633 0.20 26.47 9.62
CA ASP A 633 -1.08 26.30 10.30
C ASP A 633 -2.22 26.02 9.30
N VAL A 634 -2.25 26.75 8.18
CA VAL A 634 -3.24 26.54 7.11
C VAL A 634 -3.04 25.19 6.42
N HIS A 635 -1.78 24.79 6.18
CA HIS A 635 -1.46 23.46 5.68
C HIS A 635 -1.97 22.37 6.63
N GLN A 636 -1.70 22.51 7.94
CA GLN A 636 -2.13 21.54 8.94
C GLN A 636 -3.66 21.46 9.04
N GLU A 637 -4.38 22.58 8.94
CA GLU A 637 -5.84 22.59 8.87
C GLU A 637 -6.34 21.83 7.63
N SER A 638 -5.73 22.08 6.47
CA SER A 638 -6.07 21.40 5.21
C SER A 638 -5.85 19.88 5.32
N TYR A 639 -4.76 19.45 5.95
CA TYR A 639 -4.48 18.04 6.22
C TYR A 639 -5.53 17.40 7.15
N ARG A 640 -5.91 18.08 8.24
CA ARG A 640 -6.99 17.63 9.14
C ARG A 640 -8.32 17.52 8.41
N ASN A 641 -8.62 18.46 7.51
CA ASN A 641 -9.83 18.46 6.69
C ASN A 641 -9.84 17.27 5.73
N ALA A 642 -8.73 16.99 5.04
CA ALA A 642 -8.59 15.81 4.18
C ALA A 642 -8.81 14.50 4.96
N MET A 643 -8.12 14.32 6.10
CA MET A 643 -8.31 13.15 6.98
C MET A 643 -9.73 13.02 7.54
N SER A 644 -10.43 14.15 7.69
CA SER A 644 -11.82 14.22 8.17
C SER A 644 -12.84 14.10 7.05
N GLY A 645 -12.45 13.71 5.83
CA GLY A 645 -13.37 13.51 4.70
C GLY A 645 -14.01 14.81 4.22
N LYS A 646 -13.32 15.95 4.40
CA LYS A 646 -13.71 17.28 3.89
C LYS A 646 -12.82 17.70 2.72
N GLY A 647 -12.26 16.75 2.00
CA GLY A 647 -11.37 17.01 0.88
C GLY A 647 -12.07 17.62 -0.35
N ILE A 648 -11.26 17.97 -1.34
CA ILE A 648 -11.70 18.61 -2.58
C ILE A 648 -11.66 17.57 -3.71
N ASP A 649 -10.49 16.99 -3.93
CA ASP A 649 -10.15 16.31 -5.16
C ASP A 649 -10.89 14.99 -5.37
N ARG A 650 -11.01 14.12 -4.35
CA ARG A 650 -11.81 12.89 -4.53
C ARG A 650 -13.27 13.19 -4.77
N HIS A 651 -13.81 14.25 -4.16
CA HIS A 651 -15.20 14.64 -4.39
C HIS A 651 -15.40 15.11 -5.85
N LEU A 652 -14.57 16.03 -6.34
CA LEU A 652 -14.62 16.50 -7.74
C LEU A 652 -14.40 15.35 -8.73
N PHE A 653 -13.46 14.45 -8.47
CA PHE A 653 -13.23 13.25 -9.27
C PHE A 653 -14.49 12.36 -9.35
N THR A 654 -15.16 12.11 -8.23
CA THR A 654 -16.39 11.30 -8.25
C THR A 654 -17.55 12.01 -8.96
N LEU A 655 -17.68 13.34 -8.83
CA LEU A 655 -18.66 14.13 -9.58
C LEU A 655 -18.38 14.03 -11.09
N TYR A 656 -17.12 14.08 -11.47
CA TYR A 656 -16.69 13.89 -12.85
C TYR A 656 -17.00 12.49 -13.38
N CYS A 657 -16.73 11.43 -12.61
CA CYS A 657 -17.11 10.07 -12.98
C CYS A 657 -18.62 9.94 -13.26
N VAL A 658 -19.45 10.57 -12.42
CA VAL A 658 -20.90 10.63 -12.64
C VAL A 658 -21.22 11.42 -13.91
N SER A 659 -20.60 12.57 -14.13
CA SER A 659 -20.84 13.41 -15.31
C SER A 659 -20.56 12.64 -16.61
N VAL A 660 -19.42 11.96 -16.70
CA VAL A 660 -19.05 11.12 -17.84
C VAL A 660 -20.02 9.95 -18.01
N GLY A 661 -20.39 9.28 -16.91
CA GLY A 661 -21.33 8.16 -16.95
C GLY A 661 -22.73 8.52 -17.45
N PHE A 662 -23.15 9.78 -17.29
CA PHE A 662 -24.44 10.29 -17.77
C PHE A 662 -24.34 11.14 -19.03
N GLY A 663 -23.15 11.29 -19.64
CA GLY A 663 -22.94 12.15 -20.80
C GLY A 663 -23.23 13.64 -20.52
N ILE A 664 -22.99 14.09 -19.28
CA ILE A 664 -23.14 15.50 -18.89
C ILE A 664 -21.78 16.19 -19.05
N GLU A 665 -21.70 17.14 -19.96
CA GLU A 665 -20.54 18.01 -20.06
C GLU A 665 -20.55 19.06 -18.95
N SER A 666 -19.39 19.27 -18.32
CA SER A 666 -19.21 20.30 -17.30
C SER A 666 -17.91 21.06 -17.53
N PRO A 667 -17.97 22.32 -17.99
CA PRO A 667 -16.81 23.17 -18.17
C PRO A 667 -16.00 23.32 -16.88
N PHE A 668 -16.69 23.46 -15.74
CA PHE A 668 -16.05 23.55 -14.43
C PHE A 668 -15.24 22.31 -14.09
N LEU A 669 -15.81 21.10 -14.21
CA LEU A 669 -15.08 19.87 -13.86
C LEU A 669 -13.89 19.63 -14.80
N ASN A 670 -14.05 19.95 -16.08
CA ASN A 670 -12.95 19.87 -17.05
C ASN A 670 -11.81 20.85 -16.70
N ASN A 671 -12.14 22.09 -16.34
CA ASN A 671 -11.13 23.06 -15.88
C ASN A 671 -10.48 22.61 -14.56
N ALA A 672 -11.27 22.17 -13.59
CA ALA A 672 -10.80 21.83 -12.26
C ALA A 672 -9.88 20.60 -12.21
N LEU A 673 -10.14 19.61 -13.07
CA LEU A 673 -9.35 18.36 -13.16
C LEU A 673 -8.28 18.41 -14.25
N GLY A 674 -8.30 19.41 -15.13
CA GLY A 674 -7.35 19.54 -16.25
C GLY A 674 -6.01 20.18 -15.88
N ARG A 675 -5.88 20.81 -14.70
CA ARG A 675 -4.64 21.47 -14.29
C ARG A 675 -3.58 20.45 -13.86
N PRO A 676 -2.33 20.56 -14.35
CA PRO A 676 -1.28 19.58 -14.09
C PRO A 676 -0.71 19.70 -12.67
N TRP A 677 -0.42 18.55 -12.06
CA TRP A 677 0.28 18.45 -10.77
C TRP A 677 1.79 18.44 -10.97
N ARG A 678 2.37 19.59 -11.32
CA ARG A 678 3.82 19.69 -11.62
C ARG A 678 4.72 19.42 -10.42
N LEU A 679 4.20 19.53 -9.20
CA LEU A 679 4.89 19.05 -8.01
C LEU A 679 3.98 18.06 -7.29
N SER A 680 4.31 16.77 -7.38
CA SER A 680 3.59 15.72 -6.68
C SER A 680 4.40 15.21 -5.51
N THR A 681 3.83 15.29 -4.33
CA THR A 681 4.51 14.99 -3.07
C THR A 681 3.83 13.88 -2.29
N SER A 682 4.61 13.10 -1.55
CA SER A 682 4.08 12.08 -0.65
C SER A 682 4.97 11.90 0.56
N GLN A 683 4.36 11.90 1.75
CA GLN A 683 5.04 11.48 2.96
C GLN A 683 4.96 9.96 3.12
N GLN A 684 6.11 9.31 3.38
CA GLN A 684 6.13 7.93 3.84
C GLN A 684 6.32 7.90 5.38
N PRO A 685 5.43 7.22 6.13
CA PRO A 685 5.55 7.15 7.58
C PRO A 685 6.63 6.16 8.02
N GLN A 686 7.32 6.51 9.11
CA GLN A 686 8.19 5.63 9.87
C GLN A 686 7.75 5.62 11.34
N GLN A 687 8.17 4.62 12.10
CA GLN A 687 7.75 4.37 13.48
C GLN A 687 6.28 3.92 13.54
N GLN A 688 5.90 3.07 12.58
CA GLN A 688 4.60 2.40 12.56
C GLN A 688 4.57 1.16 13.47
N THR A 689 5.73 0.71 13.96
CA THR A 689 5.91 -0.45 14.84
C THR A 689 6.50 -0.05 16.19
N ASP A 690 6.27 -0.87 17.21
CA ASP A 690 6.87 -0.70 18.54
C ASP A 690 8.29 -1.31 18.64
N ASN A 691 8.84 -1.81 17.53
CA ASN A 691 10.10 -2.57 17.50
C ASN A 691 11.34 -1.70 17.73
N TRP A 692 11.26 -0.39 17.50
CA TRP A 692 12.43 0.50 17.54
C TRP A 692 13.18 0.49 18.88
N ARG A 693 12.47 0.28 20.01
CA ARG A 693 13.10 0.11 21.33
C ARG A 693 13.94 -1.17 21.41
N LEU A 694 13.48 -2.25 20.79
CA LEU A 694 14.21 -3.51 20.72
C LEU A 694 15.44 -3.38 19.81
N VAL A 695 15.30 -2.67 18.68
CA VAL A 695 16.41 -2.35 17.78
C VAL A 695 17.48 -1.54 18.51
N GLU A 696 17.11 -0.46 19.18
CA GLU A 696 18.04 0.37 19.97
C GLU A 696 18.80 -0.47 21.00
N LYS A 697 18.08 -1.31 21.76
CA LYS A 697 18.70 -2.20 22.74
C LYS A 697 19.64 -3.22 22.11
N ALA A 698 19.27 -3.80 20.97
CA ALA A 698 20.06 -4.83 20.30
C ALA A 698 21.33 -4.28 19.63
N LEU A 699 21.27 -3.04 19.13
CA LEU A 699 22.43 -2.38 18.50
C LEU A 699 23.37 -1.73 19.51
N ASN A 700 22.94 -1.54 20.76
CA ASN A 700 23.79 -0.97 21.81
C ASN A 700 25.05 -1.84 22.04
N GLY A 701 26.23 -1.23 21.96
CA GLY A 701 27.52 -1.92 22.06
C GLY A 701 28.02 -2.55 20.75
N THR A 702 27.26 -2.46 19.66
CA THR A 702 27.73 -2.83 18.31
C THR A 702 28.35 -1.61 17.60
N GLN A 703 28.93 -1.83 16.42
CA GLN A 703 29.42 -0.73 15.56
C GLN A 703 28.30 0.12 14.93
N TYR A 704 27.05 -0.32 15.04
CA TYR A 704 25.88 0.33 14.44
C TYR A 704 25.02 1.02 15.49
N SER A 705 24.31 2.05 15.05
CA SER A 705 23.34 2.81 15.84
C SER A 705 21.92 2.62 15.31
N ILE A 706 20.93 3.07 16.10
CA ILE A 706 19.53 3.11 15.63
C ILE A 706 19.38 3.96 14.37
N GLU A 707 20.19 5.00 14.18
CA GLU A 707 20.12 5.89 13.02
C GLU A 707 20.50 5.14 11.74
N ASP A 708 21.51 4.27 11.79
CA ASP A 708 21.93 3.43 10.66
C ASP A 708 20.81 2.51 10.16
N ALA A 709 19.95 2.06 11.09
CA ALA A 709 18.81 1.20 10.78
C ALA A 709 17.56 1.96 10.29
N ARG A 710 17.52 3.30 10.43
CA ARG A 710 16.35 4.08 9.98
C ARG A 710 16.31 4.18 8.47
N CYS A 711 15.14 3.96 7.89
CA CYS A 711 14.94 4.07 6.45
C CYS A 711 15.00 5.53 6.00
N PRO A 712 15.76 5.89 4.94
CA PRO A 712 15.71 7.21 4.33
C PRO A 712 14.44 7.40 3.46
N GLY A 713 13.64 6.34 3.28
CA GLY A 713 12.37 6.37 2.60
C GLY A 713 12.38 5.64 1.25
N GLY A 714 11.50 6.08 0.37
CA GLY A 714 11.25 5.47 -0.91
C GLY A 714 10.66 6.47 -1.89
N GLY A 715 10.71 6.21 -3.19
CA GLY A 715 10.35 7.17 -4.23
C GLY A 715 9.37 6.62 -5.27
N PHE A 716 8.91 7.52 -6.14
CA PHE A 716 8.05 7.27 -7.30
C PHE A 716 8.43 8.24 -8.43
N GLY A 717 8.03 7.97 -9.68
CA GLY A 717 8.29 8.85 -10.82
C GLY A 717 7.44 10.13 -10.85
N PRO A 718 7.79 11.15 -11.65
CA PRO A 718 6.98 12.35 -11.79
C PRO A 718 5.63 12.02 -12.46
N VAL A 719 4.57 12.73 -12.04
CA VAL A 719 3.20 12.53 -12.58
C VAL A 719 2.87 13.48 -13.74
N ALA A 720 3.75 14.45 -14.00
CA ALA A 720 3.67 15.37 -15.12
C ALA A 720 5.02 15.34 -15.87
N GLU A 721 4.96 15.48 -17.19
CA GLU A 721 6.15 15.50 -18.06
C GLU A 721 7.10 16.65 -17.71
N ASP A 722 6.54 17.79 -17.32
CA ASP A 722 7.23 19.03 -16.95
C ASP A 722 7.25 19.26 -15.43
N GLY A 723 7.28 18.17 -14.65
CA GLY A 723 7.16 18.22 -13.20
C GLY A 723 8.12 17.33 -12.42
N TYR A 724 7.92 17.32 -11.11
CA TYR A 724 8.69 16.57 -10.13
C TYR A 724 7.81 15.61 -9.32
N GLY A 725 8.35 14.43 -9.02
CA GLY A 725 7.87 13.55 -7.96
C GLY A 725 8.78 13.69 -6.73
N VAL A 726 8.24 14.10 -5.58
CA VAL A 726 9.01 14.23 -4.34
C VAL A 726 8.40 13.40 -3.23
N SER A 727 9.03 12.28 -2.90
CA SER A 727 8.71 11.55 -1.69
C SER A 727 9.64 11.97 -0.57
N TYR A 728 9.11 12.12 0.64
CA TYR A 728 9.91 12.48 1.81
C TYR A 728 9.52 11.67 3.05
N MET A 729 10.48 11.53 3.96
CA MET A 729 10.32 10.79 5.21
C MET A 729 10.93 11.57 6.38
N VAL A 730 10.17 11.68 7.47
CA VAL A 730 10.65 12.27 8.73
C VAL A 730 11.22 11.15 9.60
N ALA A 731 12.51 10.85 9.40
CA ALA A 731 13.21 9.70 9.99
C ALA A 731 13.76 9.97 11.40
N GLY A 732 12.90 10.51 12.28
CA GLY A 732 13.22 10.79 13.68
C GLY A 732 13.72 12.21 13.94
N GLU A 733 14.55 12.38 14.97
CA GLU A 733 14.88 13.70 15.53
C GLU A 733 15.91 14.47 14.68
N TYR A 734 16.74 13.76 13.90
CA TYR A 734 17.91 14.33 13.21
C TYR A 734 17.97 14.06 11.71
N MET A 735 17.01 13.31 11.15
CA MET A 735 17.08 12.89 9.74
C MET A 735 15.77 13.16 8.99
N LEU A 736 15.91 13.75 7.81
CA LEU A 736 14.87 13.85 6.79
C LEU A 736 15.38 13.19 5.51
N GLY A 737 14.61 12.28 4.93
CA GLY A 737 14.95 11.68 3.64
C GLY A 737 14.10 12.27 2.52
N PHE A 738 14.69 12.51 1.34
CA PHE A 738 13.96 12.96 0.15
C PHE A 738 14.38 12.16 -1.08
N HIS A 739 13.39 11.86 -1.91
CA HIS A 739 13.52 11.20 -3.19
C HIS A 739 12.89 12.09 -4.25
N ILE A 740 13.71 12.74 -5.06
CA ILE A 740 13.31 13.73 -6.05
C ILE A 740 13.47 13.11 -7.43
N SER A 741 12.38 13.00 -8.19
CA SER A 741 12.39 12.48 -9.56
C SER A 741 11.87 13.50 -10.56
N SER A 742 12.39 13.43 -11.79
CA SER A 742 12.00 14.27 -12.93
C SER A 742 12.29 13.54 -14.24
N LYS A 743 12.06 14.19 -15.38
CA LYS A 743 12.42 13.66 -16.71
C LYS A 743 13.55 14.48 -17.32
N LYS A 744 14.57 13.81 -17.87
CA LYS A 744 15.71 14.46 -18.53
C LYS A 744 15.33 15.14 -19.84
N SER A 745 14.29 14.63 -20.50
CA SER A 745 13.70 15.21 -21.70
C SER A 745 13.10 16.59 -21.45
N CYS A 746 12.75 16.94 -20.20
CA CYS A 746 12.24 18.24 -19.84
C CYS A 746 13.38 19.19 -19.39
N PRO A 747 13.78 20.17 -20.22
CA PRO A 747 14.94 21.02 -19.94
C PRO A 747 14.74 21.96 -18.73
N SER A 748 13.49 22.20 -18.33
CA SER A 748 13.15 23.02 -17.16
C SER A 748 13.18 22.24 -15.85
N THR A 749 13.42 20.92 -15.88
CA THR A 749 13.50 20.09 -14.66
C THR A 749 14.87 19.45 -14.49
N SER A 750 15.33 19.34 -13.25
CA SER A 750 16.54 18.59 -12.90
C SER A 750 16.45 18.12 -11.45
N SER A 751 16.52 16.81 -11.23
CA SER A 751 16.40 16.25 -9.88
C SER A 751 17.57 16.70 -8.99
N ASP A 752 18.77 16.81 -9.55
CA ASP A 752 19.96 17.31 -8.83
C ASP A 752 19.82 18.78 -8.44
N LYS A 753 19.47 19.68 -9.38
CA LYS A 753 19.29 21.11 -9.06
C LYS A 753 18.19 21.33 -8.04
N PHE A 754 17.06 20.62 -8.19
CA PHE A 754 15.96 20.77 -7.26
C PHE A 754 16.32 20.23 -5.86
N ALA A 755 17.15 19.18 -5.76
CA ALA A 755 17.68 18.73 -4.48
C ALA A 755 18.59 19.78 -3.82
N GLU A 756 19.43 20.48 -4.58
CA GLU A 756 20.24 21.60 -4.09
C GLU A 756 19.35 22.74 -3.55
N ASP A 757 18.28 23.09 -4.28
CA ASP A 757 17.32 24.09 -3.85
C ASP A 757 16.56 23.68 -2.57
N ILE A 758 16.26 22.39 -2.40
CA ILE A 758 15.65 21.85 -1.16
C ILE A 758 16.62 21.97 0.01
N GLU A 759 17.87 21.54 -0.13
CA GLU A 759 18.89 21.67 0.93
C GLU A 759 19.10 23.14 1.32
N LYS A 760 19.16 24.04 0.33
CA LYS A 760 19.25 25.48 0.56
C LYS A 760 18.02 26.02 1.29
N ALA A 761 16.81 25.63 0.87
CA ALA A 761 15.58 26.01 1.57
C ALA A 761 15.61 25.52 3.03
N LEU A 762 15.96 24.26 3.28
CA LEU A 762 16.08 23.71 4.63
C LEU A 762 17.12 24.45 5.49
N ALA A 763 18.25 24.87 4.91
CA ALA A 763 19.26 25.66 5.60
C ALA A 763 18.76 27.06 5.95
N ASP A 764 18.10 27.74 5.02
CA ASP A 764 17.56 29.09 5.24
C ASP A 764 16.44 29.08 6.29
N LEU A 765 15.56 28.07 6.24
CA LEU A 765 14.50 27.91 7.24
C LEU A 765 15.08 27.64 8.64
N LYS A 766 16.17 26.86 8.73
CA LYS A 766 16.91 26.66 9.98
C LYS A 766 17.50 27.97 10.50
N ALA A 767 17.98 28.86 9.63
CA ALA A 767 18.58 30.13 10.01
C ALA A 767 17.59 31.10 10.69
N LEU A 768 16.28 30.95 10.42
CA LEU A 768 15.22 31.71 11.12
C LEU A 768 15.09 31.34 12.61
N TRP A 769 15.70 30.24 13.07
CA TRP A 769 15.67 29.86 14.47
C TRP A 769 16.80 30.55 15.25
N HIS A 770 16.43 31.51 16.09
CA HIS A 770 17.33 32.11 17.07
C HIS A 770 17.08 31.47 18.45
N PRO A 771 18.09 30.89 19.13
CA PRO A 771 17.93 30.27 20.45
C PRO A 771 17.51 31.21 21.58
N THR A 772 17.43 32.52 21.30
CA THR A 772 17.18 33.59 22.26
C THR A 772 15.72 34.04 22.23
N GLU A 773 14.77 33.13 22.46
CA GLU A 773 13.40 33.42 22.94
C GLU A 773 12.83 32.28 23.80
#